data_AF-A0A1E5QT70-F1
#
_entry.id   AF-A0A1E5QT70-F1
#
_cell.length_a   1.000
_cell.length_b   1.000
_cell.length_c   1.000
_cell.angle_alpha   90.00
_cell.angle_beta   90.00
_cell.angle_gamma   90.00
#
_symmetry.space_group_name_H-M   'P 1'
#
loop_
_entity.id
_entity.type
_entity.pdbx_description
1 polymer ?
#
loop_
_entity_poly.entity_id
_entity_poly.type
_entity_poly.pdbx_seq_one_letter_code
_entity_poly.pdbx_strand_id
1 'polypeptide(L)'
;MSNHKTKLNHILVVEELNTQRFFTLESEVYSIGRHSSSDIKLNSAPVSRHHGTIIRDHLGDDEYAYTLIDGDFKGHRSQNGILVNGKKIIRRRLQDGDQILFGGEDIKGIYYLESEAQVNRNVEKNDNWRIEKNRTNSAREELQNTLILSEQNLSGNLQSEEIKRLASFPELSPHPIIEIDFQSRITYMNPSAKLSFPDLSDDDDENNGKHPLMMGINIPQDKTYSQLEQREVSSNDRHFEQYIHYLSKYNVIRSYIFDITERKISEAKLQYQAFHDSLTGIGNRDYFHWQLNNRLREVKEKGEDLAILFIDIDRFKNINDTLNHSTGDKLLESFSFRILSCLSTDCIFSRWGGDEFILGVPLKNPENQTKMINDTVKVIMDSLKNPFLIDNYTIYVTCSIGIAVFPQDGNNQEQLIKNADIALSRAKQMGKNNSQFYTTRLNEEQMLLFELETSLYDAIAHNELYLNYQPKLNLATNKIDSAEALVRWKHPTLGIISPGKFIPLAEETGLIIPIGEWVLKTACLQAKKWMDSGYGLDTIAVNISVKQFRQENFVEVVKDVLEDVNLEAKYLELEVTESILMQDRGKTALIIDELSELGVKFSLDDFGTGYSSLSYLKKFPFHTIKIDQSFIRDLTVNQQDRALIDAVITLGKGYNMQVVAEGVETEVQLNILKEFHCDIIQGRWLSMPISVPEFEKFVLNFIHAMKK
;
A
#
# COMPACT_ATOMS: atom_id res chain seq x y z
N MET A 1 -18.04 -42.94 -4.46
CA MET A 1 -18.72 -42.10 -3.44
C MET A 1 -17.80 -40.92 -3.16
N SER A 2 -17.93 -39.82 -3.92
CA SER A 2 -17.17 -38.60 -3.62
C SER A 2 -17.90 -37.85 -2.49
N ASN A 3 -17.20 -37.63 -1.39
CA ASN A 3 -17.64 -36.71 -0.34
C ASN A 3 -17.53 -35.28 -0.90
N HIS A 4 -18.63 -34.73 -1.43
CA HIS A 4 -18.74 -33.28 -1.55
C HIS A 4 -18.80 -32.70 -0.13
N LYS A 5 -17.66 -32.21 0.38
CA LYS A 5 -17.66 -31.31 1.54
C LYS A 5 -18.33 -30.01 1.11
N THR A 6 -19.41 -29.66 1.77
CA THR A 6 -20.17 -28.43 1.54
C THR A 6 -19.33 -27.23 1.97
N LYS A 7 -19.01 -26.31 1.05
CA LYS A 7 -18.31 -25.07 1.37
C LYS A 7 -19.19 -24.20 2.26
N LEU A 8 -18.66 -23.71 3.37
CA LEU A 8 -19.35 -22.83 4.31
C LEU A 8 -19.00 -21.37 3.99
N ASN A 9 -20.02 -20.53 3.84
CA ASN A 9 -19.95 -19.08 3.73
C ASN A 9 -19.93 -18.47 5.13
N HIS A 10 -19.03 -17.52 5.34
CA HIS A 10 -18.87 -16.81 6.60
C HIS A 10 -19.53 -15.44 6.49
N ILE A 11 -20.55 -15.17 7.30
CA ILE A 11 -21.34 -13.93 7.20
C ILE A 11 -21.30 -13.20 8.54
N LEU A 12 -20.94 -11.92 8.51
CA LEU A 12 -21.07 -11.02 9.65
C LEU A 12 -22.22 -10.03 9.39
N VAL A 13 -23.21 -10.02 10.27
CA VAL A 13 -24.32 -9.07 10.25
C VAL A 13 -24.07 -8.01 11.31
N VAL A 14 -24.09 -6.74 10.94
CA VAL A 14 -23.90 -5.61 11.87
C VAL A 14 -25.15 -4.75 11.92
N GLU A 15 -25.64 -4.50 13.11
CA GLU A 15 -26.81 -3.67 13.40
C GLU A 15 -26.39 -2.33 14.01
N GLU A 16 -26.81 -1.23 13.38
CA GLU A 16 -26.49 0.15 13.76
C GLU A 16 -27.71 1.05 13.50
N LEU A 17 -28.21 1.74 14.54
CA LEU A 17 -29.28 2.75 14.45
C LEU A 17 -30.50 2.31 13.59
N ASN A 18 -30.99 1.08 13.82
CA ASN A 18 -32.10 0.44 13.08
C ASN A 18 -31.80 0.07 11.62
N THR A 19 -30.52 0.03 11.23
CA THR A 19 -30.08 -0.52 9.93
C THR A 19 -29.23 -1.77 10.14
N GLN A 20 -29.45 -2.79 9.32
CA GLN A 20 -28.66 -4.03 9.32
C GLN A 20 -27.84 -4.11 8.03
N ARG A 21 -26.54 -4.37 8.17
CA ARG A 21 -25.59 -4.53 7.07
C ARG A 21 -24.98 -5.92 7.11
N PHE A 22 -24.90 -6.57 5.95
CA PHE A 22 -24.40 -7.93 5.79
C PHE A 22 -23.02 -7.90 5.13
N PHE A 23 -22.07 -8.63 5.70
CA PHE A 23 -20.71 -8.74 5.18
C PHE A 23 -20.38 -10.22 4.97
N THR A 24 -20.27 -10.64 3.71
CA THR A 24 -19.71 -11.95 3.36
C THR A 24 -18.19 -11.87 3.48
N LEU A 25 -17.62 -12.69 4.35
CA LEU A 25 -16.19 -12.69 4.63
C LEU A 25 -15.46 -13.69 3.72
N GLU A 26 -14.73 -13.15 2.75
CA GLU A 26 -13.96 -13.91 1.74
C GLU A 26 -12.46 -13.59 1.78
N SER A 27 -12.10 -12.36 2.18
CA SER A 27 -10.72 -11.86 2.25
C SER A 27 -9.95 -12.39 3.46
N GLU A 28 -8.62 -12.39 3.39
CA GLU A 28 -7.76 -12.87 4.49
C GLU A 28 -7.82 -12.01 5.74
N VAL A 29 -8.06 -10.69 5.58
CA VAL A 29 -8.07 -9.72 6.67
C VAL A 29 -9.18 -8.69 6.44
N TYR A 30 -9.92 -8.35 7.50
CA TYR A 30 -10.86 -7.23 7.53
C TYR A 30 -10.54 -6.31 8.71
N SER A 31 -10.45 -5.01 8.45
CA SER A 31 -10.35 -3.96 9.46
C SER A 31 -11.74 -3.44 9.84
N ILE A 32 -11.98 -3.27 11.13
CA ILE A 32 -13.24 -2.77 11.71
C ILE A 32 -12.95 -1.45 12.42
N GLY A 33 -13.71 -0.39 12.13
CA GLY A 33 -13.48 0.89 12.82
C GLY A 33 -14.31 2.05 12.28
N ARG A 34 -14.15 3.20 12.92
CA ARG A 34 -14.81 4.46 12.51
C ARG A 34 -14.10 5.19 11.37
N HIS A 35 -12.87 4.79 11.04
CA HIS A 35 -12.13 5.41 9.95
C HIS A 35 -12.78 5.09 8.59
N SER A 36 -12.67 6.00 7.62
CA SER A 36 -13.21 5.79 6.28
C SER A 36 -12.53 4.66 5.51
N SER A 37 -11.31 4.31 5.89
CA SER A 37 -10.52 3.23 5.28
C SER A 37 -10.75 1.86 5.94
N SER A 38 -11.66 1.73 6.90
CA SER A 38 -11.97 0.43 7.51
C SER A 38 -12.89 -0.37 6.60
N ASP A 39 -12.57 -1.64 6.35
CA ASP A 39 -13.36 -2.55 5.51
C ASP A 39 -14.80 -2.70 6.04
N ILE A 40 -14.94 -2.80 7.36
CA ILE A 40 -16.21 -2.77 8.07
C ILE A 40 -16.29 -1.45 8.85
N LYS A 41 -16.81 -0.42 8.18
CA LYS A 41 -16.97 0.91 8.77
C LYS A 41 -18.16 0.97 9.73
N LEU A 42 -17.89 1.40 10.96
CA LEU A 42 -18.87 1.57 12.04
C LEU A 42 -18.99 3.05 12.44
N ASN A 43 -20.18 3.62 12.36
CA ASN A 43 -20.45 5.05 12.55
C ASN A 43 -20.98 5.37 13.97
N SER A 44 -20.33 4.84 15.01
CA SER A 44 -20.66 5.16 16.40
C SER A 44 -19.50 5.77 17.17
N ALA A 45 -19.79 6.75 18.02
CA ALA A 45 -18.80 7.51 18.78
C ALA A 45 -17.90 6.67 19.71
N PRO A 46 -18.40 5.61 20.37
CA PRO A 46 -17.60 4.71 21.20
C PRO A 46 -16.67 3.78 20.41
N VAL A 47 -16.78 3.75 19.08
CA VAL A 47 -15.90 2.93 18.22
C VAL A 47 -14.64 3.72 17.86
N SER A 48 -13.48 3.10 18.12
CA SER A 48 -12.16 3.62 17.75
C SER A 48 -12.04 3.83 16.23
N ARG A 49 -11.09 4.67 15.80
CA ARG A 49 -10.74 4.79 14.37
C ARG A 49 -10.33 3.43 13.77
N HIS A 50 -9.50 2.67 14.48
CA HIS A 50 -9.24 1.25 14.25
C HIS A 50 -9.67 0.49 15.51
N HIS A 51 -10.73 -0.30 15.42
CA HIS A 51 -11.40 -0.91 16.58
C HIS A 51 -11.21 -2.42 16.66
N GLY A 52 -11.09 -3.11 15.53
CA GLY A 52 -10.80 -4.53 15.52
C GLY A 52 -10.32 -5.02 14.18
N THR A 53 -9.80 -6.24 14.18
CA THR A 53 -9.36 -6.90 12.94
C THR A 53 -9.88 -8.33 12.92
N ILE A 54 -10.49 -8.74 11.82
CA ILE A 54 -10.86 -10.14 11.55
C ILE A 54 -9.79 -10.74 10.66
N ILE A 55 -9.28 -11.92 11.00
CA ILE A 55 -8.33 -12.67 10.18
C ILE A 55 -8.82 -14.06 9.85
N ARG A 56 -8.47 -14.54 8.66
CA ARG A 56 -8.71 -15.90 8.22
C ARG A 56 -7.60 -16.82 8.75
N ASP A 57 -7.97 -17.76 9.60
CA ASP A 57 -7.11 -18.87 10.02
C ASP A 57 -7.36 -20.09 9.10
N HIS A 58 -6.31 -20.63 8.49
CA HIS A 58 -6.39 -21.89 7.73
C HIS A 58 -6.38 -23.09 8.68
N LEU A 59 -7.32 -24.03 8.47
CA LEU A 59 -7.50 -25.22 9.31
C LEU A 59 -7.12 -26.54 8.61
N GLY A 60 -6.81 -26.50 7.31
CA GLY A 60 -6.42 -27.66 6.48
C GLY A 60 -6.79 -27.46 5.00
N ASP A 61 -6.79 -28.54 4.21
CA ASP A 61 -7.15 -28.52 2.78
C ASP A 61 -8.59 -28.00 2.58
N ASP A 62 -8.69 -26.75 2.12
CA ASP A 62 -9.89 -25.95 1.83
C ASP A 62 -10.82 -25.54 3.00
N GLU A 63 -10.44 -25.80 4.26
CA GLU A 63 -11.19 -25.33 5.45
C GLU A 63 -10.52 -24.13 6.13
N TYR A 64 -11.31 -23.10 6.45
CA TYR A 64 -10.83 -21.89 7.12
C TYR A 64 -11.87 -21.39 8.14
N ALA A 65 -11.41 -20.62 9.11
CA ALA A 65 -12.25 -19.96 10.10
C ALA A 65 -11.78 -18.53 10.33
N TYR A 66 -12.66 -17.66 10.83
CA TYR A 66 -12.28 -16.28 11.14
C TYR A 66 -11.99 -16.09 12.62
N THR A 67 -10.95 -15.31 12.92
CA THR A 67 -10.57 -14.90 14.27
C THR A 67 -10.66 -13.39 14.39
N LEU A 68 -11.43 -12.92 15.36
CA LEU A 68 -11.58 -11.51 15.70
C LEU A 68 -10.56 -11.09 16.76
N ILE A 69 -9.91 -9.95 16.54
CA ILE A 69 -8.89 -9.35 17.40
C ILE A 69 -9.37 -7.95 17.81
N ASP A 70 -9.21 -7.62 19.10
CA ASP A 70 -9.44 -6.27 19.62
C ASP A 70 -8.24 -5.37 19.29
N GLY A 71 -8.43 -4.44 18.35
CA GLY A 71 -7.37 -3.55 17.86
C GLY A 71 -6.63 -4.05 16.62
N ASP A 72 -5.31 -3.82 16.55
CA ASP A 72 -4.45 -4.14 15.40
C ASP A 72 -3.43 -5.26 15.66
N PHE A 73 -2.70 -5.66 14.62
CA PHE A 73 -1.64 -6.70 14.69
C PHE A 73 -0.39 -6.27 15.45
N LYS A 74 -0.23 -4.98 15.74
CA LYS A 74 0.91 -4.41 16.48
C LYS A 74 0.64 -4.36 17.99
N GLY A 75 -0.53 -4.82 18.42
CA GLY A 75 -0.93 -4.89 19.82
C GLY A 75 -1.62 -3.64 20.35
N HIS A 76 -1.95 -2.67 19.48
CA HIS A 76 -2.74 -1.50 19.87
C HIS A 76 -4.20 -1.89 20.00
N ARG A 77 -4.72 -1.90 21.23
CA ARG A 77 -6.11 -2.28 21.53
C ARG A 77 -7.08 -1.14 21.23
N SER A 78 -8.35 -1.48 21.02
CA SER A 78 -9.39 -0.46 20.94
C SER A 78 -9.62 0.19 22.31
N GLN A 79 -10.18 1.41 22.29
CA GLN A 79 -10.37 2.20 23.50
C GLN A 79 -11.43 1.60 24.43
N ASN A 80 -12.48 1.00 23.86
CA ASN A 80 -13.63 0.47 24.62
C ASN A 80 -13.71 -1.07 24.63
N GLY A 81 -12.82 -1.74 23.90
CA GLY A 81 -12.75 -3.19 23.79
C GLY A 81 -13.88 -3.79 22.95
N ILE A 82 -13.68 -5.05 22.57
CA ILE A 82 -14.68 -5.87 21.88
C ILE A 82 -15.20 -6.93 22.85
N LEU A 83 -16.53 -7.08 22.95
CA LEU A 83 -17.14 -8.19 23.67
C LEU A 83 -17.69 -9.22 22.70
N VAL A 84 -17.43 -10.50 22.94
CA VAL A 84 -18.09 -11.61 22.24
C VAL A 84 -18.84 -12.44 23.26
N ASN A 85 -20.14 -12.62 23.07
CA ASN A 85 -21.08 -13.28 23.99
C ASN A 85 -20.94 -12.74 25.44
N GLY A 86 -20.85 -11.42 25.57
CA GLY A 86 -20.73 -10.72 26.86
C GLY A 86 -19.35 -10.75 27.52
N LYS A 87 -18.33 -11.35 26.89
CA LYS A 87 -16.95 -11.38 27.44
C LYS A 87 -16.01 -10.52 26.61
N LYS A 88 -15.22 -9.65 27.26
CA LYS A 88 -14.14 -8.92 26.59
C LYS A 88 -13.11 -9.90 26.04
N ILE A 89 -12.73 -9.70 24.78
CA ILE A 89 -11.74 -10.53 24.10
C ILE A 89 -10.48 -9.70 23.78
N ILE A 90 -9.34 -10.37 23.69
CA ILE A 90 -8.15 -9.83 23.00
C ILE A 90 -8.07 -10.45 21.61
N ARG A 91 -8.29 -11.76 21.54
CA ARG A 91 -8.38 -12.56 20.32
C ARG A 91 -9.37 -13.70 20.55
N ARG A 92 -10.25 -13.98 19.58
CA ARG A 92 -11.19 -15.09 19.64
C ARG A 92 -11.55 -15.59 18.24
N ARG A 93 -11.49 -16.91 18.04
CA ARG A 93 -12.06 -17.56 16.85
C ARG A 93 -13.58 -17.49 16.89
N LEU A 94 -14.18 -16.94 15.83
CA LEU A 94 -15.61 -16.77 15.68
C LEU A 94 -16.30 -18.11 15.42
N GLN A 95 -17.40 -18.33 16.11
CA GLN A 95 -18.27 -19.51 15.97
C GLN A 95 -19.65 -19.07 15.47
N ASP A 96 -20.34 -19.95 14.74
CA ASP A 96 -21.71 -19.70 14.28
C ASP A 96 -22.62 -19.26 15.45
N GLY A 97 -23.29 -18.12 15.28
CA GLY A 97 -24.13 -17.47 16.29
C GLY A 97 -23.40 -16.55 17.28
N ASP A 98 -22.08 -16.33 17.17
CA ASP A 98 -21.35 -15.43 18.07
C ASP A 98 -21.91 -13.99 17.98
N GLN A 99 -22.33 -13.45 19.13
CA GLN A 99 -22.80 -12.06 19.28
C GLN A 99 -21.63 -11.17 19.68
N ILE A 100 -21.42 -10.09 18.93
CA ILE A 100 -20.27 -9.19 19.06
C ILE A 100 -20.77 -7.79 19.43
N LEU A 101 -20.14 -7.14 20.39
CA LEU A 101 -20.39 -5.74 20.73
C LEU A 101 -19.14 -4.92 20.46
N PHE A 102 -19.29 -3.88 19.65
CA PHE A 102 -18.21 -2.98 19.26
C PHE A 102 -18.35 -1.65 20.01
N GLY A 103 -17.46 -1.42 20.97
CA GLY A 103 -17.36 -0.15 21.69
C GLY A 103 -18.47 0.13 22.70
N GLY A 104 -19.42 -0.78 22.94
CA GLY A 104 -20.56 -0.59 23.86
C GLY A 104 -21.81 -1.32 23.37
N GLU A 105 -23.00 -0.96 23.87
CA GLU A 105 -24.28 -1.58 23.47
C GLU A 105 -24.84 -1.06 22.14
N ASP A 106 -24.22 -0.01 21.57
CA ASP A 106 -24.75 0.75 20.43
C ASP A 106 -24.58 0.07 19.06
N ILE A 107 -23.59 -0.82 18.92
CA ILE A 107 -23.36 -1.59 17.69
C ILE A 107 -23.24 -3.07 18.03
N LYS A 108 -24.14 -3.85 17.45
CA LYS A 108 -24.23 -5.30 17.64
C LYS A 108 -23.87 -6.01 16.34
N GLY A 109 -22.97 -6.99 16.42
CA GLY A 109 -22.63 -7.91 15.35
C GLY A 109 -23.14 -9.31 15.66
N ILE A 110 -23.53 -10.08 14.64
CA ILE A 110 -23.78 -11.52 14.75
C ILE A 110 -23.07 -12.21 13.60
N TYR A 111 -22.30 -13.25 13.92
CA TYR A 111 -21.56 -14.03 12.94
C TYR A 111 -22.25 -15.38 12.65
N TYR A 112 -22.34 -15.76 11.38
CA TYR A 112 -22.99 -16.99 10.90
C TYR A 112 -22.10 -17.82 9.97
N LEU A 113 -22.34 -19.14 9.94
CA LEU A 113 -21.78 -20.10 8.97
C LEU A 113 -22.91 -20.75 8.15
N GLU A 114 -22.94 -20.55 6.82
CA GLU A 114 -24.02 -21.06 5.95
C GLU A 114 -23.48 -21.93 4.80
N SER A 115 -24.06 -23.10 4.49
CA SER A 115 -23.50 -24.01 3.46
C SER A 115 -24.00 -23.75 2.03
N GLU A 116 -23.14 -23.93 1.01
CA GLU A 116 -23.46 -23.70 -0.42
C GLU A 116 -24.66 -24.50 -0.96
N ALA A 117 -25.06 -25.61 -0.34
CA ALA A 117 -26.25 -26.38 -0.73
C ALA A 117 -27.59 -25.66 -0.44
N GLN A 118 -27.56 -24.51 0.23
CA GLN A 118 -28.70 -23.62 0.45
C GLN A 118 -28.66 -22.33 -0.38
N VAL A 119 -27.57 -22.07 -1.12
CA VAL A 119 -27.40 -20.84 -1.93
C VAL A 119 -28.37 -20.81 -3.13
N ASN A 120 -28.77 -21.97 -3.66
CA ASN A 120 -29.82 -22.09 -4.70
C ASN A 120 -31.25 -22.29 -4.16
N ARG A 121 -31.48 -22.04 -2.86
CA ARG A 121 -32.84 -21.77 -2.33
C ARG A 121 -32.95 -20.45 -1.56
N ASN A 122 -31.84 -19.79 -1.24
CA ASN A 122 -31.83 -18.58 -0.40
C ASN A 122 -31.65 -17.26 -1.18
N VAL A 123 -31.59 -17.29 -2.52
CA VAL A 123 -31.96 -16.14 -3.38
C VAL A 123 -33.49 -16.08 -3.62
N GLU A 124 -34.25 -17.08 -3.15
CA GLU A 124 -35.73 -17.05 -3.11
C GLU A 124 -36.36 -17.40 -1.74
N LYS A 125 -35.59 -17.75 -0.70
CA LYS A 125 -36.12 -18.00 0.67
C LYS A 125 -35.08 -17.77 1.76
N ASN A 126 -34.94 -16.54 2.25
CA ASN A 126 -34.59 -16.30 3.65
C ASN A 126 -35.19 -15.01 4.22
N ASP A 127 -36.44 -14.74 3.87
CA ASP A 127 -37.37 -14.10 4.79
C ASP A 127 -37.74 -15.13 5.88
N ASN A 128 -37.27 -14.86 7.10
CA ASN A 128 -37.81 -15.29 8.41
C ASN A 128 -36.85 -16.14 9.29
N TRP A 129 -36.12 -15.47 10.17
CA TRP A 129 -36.24 -15.84 11.59
C TRP A 129 -37.40 -15.03 12.19
N ARG A 130 -38.31 -15.76 12.84
CA ARG A 130 -39.64 -15.33 13.28
C ARG A 130 -39.60 -14.22 14.34
N ILE A 131 -40.26 -13.11 14.04
CA ILE A 131 -41.31 -12.61 14.95
C ILE A 131 -42.51 -13.56 14.77
N GLU A 132 -43.17 -13.86 15.88
CA GLU A 132 -44.24 -14.83 16.03
C GLU A 132 -45.26 -14.86 14.88
N LYS A 133 -45.61 -16.08 14.45
CA LYS A 133 -46.90 -16.33 13.80
C LYS A 133 -48.02 -16.10 14.82
N ASN A 134 -48.60 -14.92 14.76
CA ASN A 134 -50.01 -14.75 14.47
C ASN A 134 -50.05 -13.62 13.42
N ARG A 135 -50.14 -13.92 12.13
CA ARG A 135 -51.44 -14.07 11.48
C ARG A 135 -51.36 -14.91 10.22
N THR A 136 -52.40 -15.70 10.08
CA THR A 136 -52.90 -16.43 8.94
C THR A 136 -52.97 -15.62 7.66
N ASN A 137 -52.99 -16.34 6.52
CA ASN A 137 -53.78 -16.02 5.33
C ASN A 137 -54.90 -15.03 5.68
N SER A 138 -54.69 -13.76 5.35
CA SER A 138 -55.76 -12.78 5.40
C SER A 138 -55.44 -11.49 4.65
N ALA A 139 -54.32 -11.27 3.95
CA ALA A 139 -54.14 -9.99 3.23
C ALA A 139 -54.96 -9.85 1.92
N ARG A 140 -55.66 -10.91 1.49
CA ARG A 140 -56.78 -10.80 0.54
C ARG A 140 -58.14 -10.56 1.24
N GLU A 141 -58.16 -10.56 2.58
CA GLU A 141 -59.32 -10.32 3.45
C GLU A 141 -59.13 -9.13 4.44
N GLU A 142 -57.91 -8.61 4.62
CA GLU A 142 -57.53 -7.54 5.58
C GLU A 142 -57.28 -6.19 4.89
N LEU A 143 -57.64 -6.06 3.61
CA LEU A 143 -57.97 -4.76 3.00
C LEU A 143 -59.25 -4.13 3.62
N GLN A 144 -59.87 -4.76 4.62
CA GLN A 144 -61.09 -4.29 5.27
C GLN A 144 -60.90 -3.34 6.46
N ASN A 145 -59.67 -3.04 6.91
CA ASN A 145 -59.46 -2.20 8.10
C ASN A 145 -58.67 -0.92 7.84
N THR A 146 -59.03 -0.18 6.79
CA THR A 146 -58.74 1.26 6.71
C THR A 146 -60.08 1.98 6.72
N LEU A 147 -60.41 2.60 7.86
CA LEU A 147 -61.71 3.13 8.30
C LEU A 147 -62.81 2.06 8.53
N ILE A 148 -62.99 1.65 9.79
CA ILE A 148 -64.22 0.98 10.23
C ILE A 148 -65.35 2.04 10.29
N LEU A 149 -66.04 2.23 9.18
CA LEU A 149 -67.47 2.52 9.20
C LEU A 149 -68.16 1.21 8.80
N SER A 150 -68.59 0.44 9.80
CA SER A 150 -69.39 -0.77 9.54
C SER A 150 -70.63 -0.40 8.72
N GLU A 151 -71.02 -1.21 7.72
CA GLU A 151 -72.23 -0.99 6.92
C GLU A 151 -73.52 -0.84 7.78
N GLN A 152 -73.51 -1.35 9.01
CA GLN A 152 -74.58 -1.14 10.00
C GLN A 152 -74.68 0.30 10.54
N ASN A 153 -73.68 1.16 10.31
CA ASN A 153 -73.69 2.60 10.60
C ASN A 153 -74.03 3.46 9.37
N LEU A 154 -74.05 2.88 8.16
CA LEU A 154 -74.42 3.59 6.93
C LEU A 154 -75.94 3.65 6.71
N SER A 155 -76.71 2.86 7.45
CA SER A 155 -78.18 2.81 7.36
C SER A 155 -78.89 3.89 8.19
N GLY A 156 -78.15 4.78 8.86
CA GLY A 156 -78.71 5.92 9.59
C GLY A 156 -77.86 7.18 9.43
N ASN A 157 -78.38 8.17 8.70
CA ASN A 157 -77.89 9.56 8.59
C ASN A 157 -76.43 9.79 9.00
N LEU A 158 -75.50 9.69 8.03
CA LEU A 158 -74.16 10.24 8.14
C LEU A 158 -74.27 11.70 8.61
N GLN A 159 -73.77 11.99 9.82
CA GLN A 159 -73.71 13.36 10.31
C GLN A 159 -72.69 14.14 9.46
N SER A 160 -72.97 15.42 9.19
CA SER A 160 -72.15 16.27 8.32
C SER A 160 -70.66 16.34 8.71
N GLU A 161 -70.33 16.02 9.96
CA GLU A 161 -69.00 16.09 10.52
C GLU A 161 -68.09 14.92 10.12
N GLU A 162 -68.65 13.72 9.97
CA GLU A 162 -67.91 12.53 9.55
C GLU A 162 -67.57 12.56 8.06
N ILE A 163 -68.50 13.04 7.23
CA ILE A 163 -68.26 13.28 5.80
C ILE A 163 -67.18 14.36 5.62
N LYS A 164 -67.24 15.45 6.39
CA LYS A 164 -66.20 16.50 6.38
C LYS A 164 -64.83 15.94 6.78
N ARG A 165 -64.77 15.08 7.79
CA ARG A 165 -63.52 14.44 8.21
C ARG A 165 -62.98 13.49 7.14
N LEU A 166 -63.83 12.68 6.51
CA LEU A 166 -63.42 11.77 5.44
C LEU A 166 -62.92 12.52 4.19
N ALA A 167 -63.60 13.61 3.81
CA ALA A 167 -63.18 14.48 2.71
C ALA A 167 -61.87 15.23 3.01
N SER A 168 -61.52 15.43 4.28
CA SER A 168 -60.29 16.14 4.66
C SER A 168 -59.01 15.34 4.48
N PHE A 169 -59.05 14.00 4.44
CA PHE A 169 -57.83 13.18 4.35
C PHE A 169 -57.04 13.40 3.05
N PRO A 170 -57.64 13.40 1.86
CA PRO A 170 -56.93 13.72 0.62
C PRO A 170 -56.41 15.16 0.59
N GLU A 171 -57.12 16.11 1.20
CA GLU A 171 -56.71 17.52 1.25
C GLU A 171 -55.52 17.78 2.18
N LEU A 172 -55.41 17.03 3.27
CA LEU A 172 -54.30 17.11 4.23
C LEU A 172 -53.08 16.29 3.79
N SER A 173 -53.18 15.50 2.71
CA SER A 173 -52.06 14.73 2.19
C SER A 173 -50.92 15.66 1.76
N PRO A 174 -49.69 15.45 2.26
CA PRO A 174 -48.52 16.24 1.84
C PRO A 174 -48.01 15.84 0.45
N HIS A 175 -48.54 14.76 -0.12
CA HIS A 175 -48.22 14.32 -1.48
C HIS A 175 -49.28 14.81 -2.46
N PRO A 176 -48.89 15.30 -3.64
CA PRO A 176 -49.82 15.63 -4.71
C PRO A 176 -50.71 14.45 -5.11
N ILE A 177 -52.02 14.70 -5.11
CA ILE A 177 -53.04 13.77 -5.58
C ILE A 177 -53.82 14.47 -6.68
N ILE A 178 -53.91 13.82 -7.84
CA ILE A 178 -54.66 14.30 -9.01
C ILE A 178 -55.64 13.21 -9.42
N GLU A 179 -56.92 13.53 -9.57
CA GLU A 179 -57.88 12.66 -10.25
C GLU A 179 -58.29 13.24 -11.58
N ILE A 180 -58.41 12.36 -12.57
CA ILE A 180 -58.93 12.67 -13.89
C ILE A 180 -60.06 11.72 -14.26
N ASP A 181 -60.98 12.16 -15.12
CA ASP A 181 -61.95 11.28 -15.74
C ASP A 181 -61.35 10.50 -16.93
N PHE A 182 -62.13 9.58 -17.52
CA PHE A 182 -61.73 8.85 -18.73
C PHE A 182 -61.73 9.70 -20.01
N GLN A 183 -62.05 10.99 -19.92
CA GLN A 183 -61.82 11.98 -20.97
C GLN A 183 -60.54 12.80 -20.72
N SER A 184 -59.72 12.39 -19.75
CA SER A 184 -58.48 13.03 -19.33
C SER A 184 -58.66 14.44 -18.73
N ARG A 185 -59.87 14.78 -18.28
CA ARG A 185 -60.16 16.06 -17.61
C ARG A 185 -59.92 15.92 -16.12
N ILE A 186 -59.27 16.91 -15.52
CA ILE A 186 -58.98 16.92 -14.09
C ILE A 186 -60.30 17.09 -13.32
N THR A 187 -60.62 16.12 -12.48
CA THR A 187 -61.83 16.13 -11.63
C THR A 187 -61.53 16.52 -10.19
N TYR A 188 -60.27 16.35 -9.75
CA TYR A 188 -59.83 16.75 -8.42
C TYR A 188 -58.31 16.96 -8.37
N MET A 189 -57.89 17.96 -7.60
CA MET A 189 -56.50 18.15 -7.16
C MET A 189 -56.48 18.56 -5.70
N ASN A 190 -55.66 17.89 -4.89
CA ASN A 190 -55.45 18.32 -3.53
C ASN A 190 -54.58 19.60 -3.46
N PRO A 191 -54.55 20.33 -2.32
CA PRO A 191 -53.74 21.54 -2.17
C PRO A 191 -52.26 21.33 -2.51
N SER A 192 -51.68 20.17 -2.16
CA SER A 192 -50.30 19.84 -2.51
C SER A 192 -50.08 19.78 -4.02
N ALA A 193 -51.00 19.21 -4.80
CA ALA A 193 -50.90 19.16 -6.26
C ALA A 193 -50.99 20.54 -6.89
N LYS A 194 -51.93 21.39 -6.43
CA LYS A 194 -52.07 22.77 -6.91
C LYS A 194 -50.82 23.62 -6.63
N LEU A 195 -50.14 23.37 -5.51
CA LEU A 195 -48.88 24.05 -5.15
C LEU A 195 -47.67 23.51 -5.93
N SER A 196 -47.56 22.18 -6.08
CA SER A 196 -46.40 21.55 -6.74
C SER A 196 -46.42 21.67 -8.26
N PHE A 197 -47.62 21.80 -8.84
CA PHE A 197 -47.87 21.84 -10.29
C PHE A 197 -48.87 22.98 -10.62
N PRO A 198 -48.47 24.26 -10.47
CA PRO A 198 -49.35 25.40 -10.76
C PRO A 198 -49.76 25.51 -12.24
N ASP A 199 -49.01 24.84 -13.12
CA ASP A 199 -49.25 24.77 -14.56
C ASP A 199 -50.42 23.82 -14.93
N LEU A 200 -50.90 23.03 -13.97
CA LEU A 200 -52.12 22.23 -14.10
C LEU A 200 -53.31 23.01 -13.53
N SER A 201 -54.40 23.13 -14.29
CA SER A 201 -55.58 23.88 -13.87
C SER A 201 -56.88 23.11 -14.10
N ASP A 202 -57.92 23.43 -13.33
CA ASP A 202 -59.21 22.74 -13.43
C ASP A 202 -59.99 23.11 -14.73
N ASP A 203 -59.57 24.15 -15.47
CA ASP A 203 -60.30 24.74 -16.62
C ASP A 203 -59.51 24.75 -17.96
N ASP A 204 -58.29 24.18 -18.01
CA ASP A 204 -57.39 24.22 -19.19
C ASP A 204 -56.97 22.82 -19.66
N ASP A 205 -57.95 22.05 -20.16
CA ASP A 205 -57.77 20.67 -20.65
C ASP A 205 -56.69 20.56 -21.75
N GLU A 206 -56.50 21.60 -22.56
CA GLU A 206 -55.58 21.59 -23.71
C GLU A 206 -54.10 21.71 -23.29
N ASN A 207 -53.79 22.50 -22.24
CA ASN A 207 -52.45 22.53 -21.65
C ASN A 207 -52.22 21.37 -20.66
N ASN A 208 -53.25 20.96 -19.92
CA ASN A 208 -53.16 19.81 -19.02
C ASN A 208 -52.71 18.54 -19.76
N GLY A 209 -53.27 18.28 -20.95
CA GLY A 209 -52.90 17.12 -21.78
C GLY A 209 -51.44 17.10 -22.24
N LYS A 210 -50.73 18.24 -22.18
CA LYS A 210 -49.31 18.35 -22.53
C LYS A 210 -48.36 18.24 -21.33
N HIS A 211 -48.90 18.17 -20.11
CA HIS A 211 -48.06 18.07 -18.93
C HIS A 211 -47.43 16.65 -18.82
N PRO A 212 -46.15 16.51 -18.45
CA PRO A 212 -45.49 15.20 -18.34
C PRO A 212 -46.23 14.19 -17.43
N LEU A 213 -46.90 14.67 -16.37
CA LEU A 213 -47.70 13.82 -15.49
C LEU A 213 -48.99 13.29 -16.12
N MET A 214 -49.46 13.90 -17.20
CA MET A 214 -50.72 13.59 -17.87
C MET A 214 -50.50 12.81 -19.18
N MET A 215 -49.38 13.07 -19.86
CA MET A 215 -49.01 12.37 -21.08
C MET A 215 -48.86 10.86 -20.83
N GLY A 216 -49.40 10.02 -21.72
CA GLY A 216 -49.17 8.56 -21.70
C GLY A 216 -49.94 7.79 -20.63
N ILE A 217 -50.95 8.38 -19.97
CA ILE A 217 -51.90 7.63 -19.15
C ILE A 217 -52.88 6.90 -20.08
N ASN A 218 -52.90 5.57 -20.05
CA ASN A 218 -53.72 4.76 -20.94
C ASN A 218 -55.13 4.56 -20.36
N ILE A 219 -56.16 5.02 -21.06
CA ILE A 219 -57.55 4.82 -20.62
C ILE A 219 -57.95 3.35 -20.87
N PRO A 220 -58.34 2.58 -19.84
CA PRO A 220 -58.73 1.18 -20.02
C PRO A 220 -59.98 1.05 -20.89
N GLN A 221 -59.95 0.15 -21.88
CA GLN A 221 -61.13 -0.15 -22.71
C GLN A 221 -62.16 -1.03 -21.99
N ASP A 222 -61.72 -1.80 -20.98
CA ASP A 222 -62.56 -2.72 -20.22
C ASP A 222 -62.85 -2.17 -18.81
N LYS A 223 -64.13 -1.95 -18.49
CA LYS A 223 -64.59 -1.22 -17.29
C LYS A 223 -64.66 -2.08 -16.02
N THR A 224 -64.15 -3.31 -16.05
CA THR A 224 -64.38 -4.31 -15.00
C THR A 224 -63.22 -4.53 -14.04
N TYR A 225 -62.07 -3.88 -14.22
CA TYR A 225 -60.88 -4.06 -13.36
C TYR A 225 -60.33 -2.75 -12.78
N SER A 226 -59.80 -2.82 -11.55
CA SER A 226 -58.92 -1.81 -10.96
C SER A 226 -57.47 -2.19 -11.23
N GLN A 227 -56.73 -1.35 -11.94
CA GLN A 227 -55.32 -1.54 -12.27
C GLN A 227 -54.49 -0.49 -11.55
N LEU A 228 -53.29 -0.87 -11.11
CA LEU A 228 -52.29 0.05 -10.56
C LEU A 228 -51.08 0.02 -11.49
N GLU A 229 -50.64 1.19 -11.94
CA GLU A 229 -49.42 1.37 -12.72
C GLU A 229 -48.47 2.31 -11.98
N GLN A 230 -47.17 2.12 -12.17
CA GLN A 230 -46.13 2.96 -11.58
C GLN A 230 -45.19 3.38 -12.70
N ARG A 231 -44.80 4.66 -12.70
CA ARG A 231 -43.84 5.21 -13.66
C ARG A 231 -43.02 6.35 -13.07
N GLU A 232 -41.84 6.57 -13.63
CA GLU A 232 -41.03 7.76 -13.35
C GLU A 232 -41.32 8.86 -14.38
N VAL A 233 -41.46 10.10 -13.92
CA VAL A 233 -41.73 11.28 -14.74
C VAL A 233 -40.78 12.40 -14.35
N SER A 234 -40.14 13.02 -15.33
CA SER A 234 -39.27 14.19 -15.10
C SER A 234 -40.00 15.46 -15.56
N SER A 235 -40.01 16.51 -14.72
CA SER A 235 -40.57 17.82 -15.04
C SER A 235 -39.81 18.93 -14.32
N ASN A 236 -39.38 19.96 -15.06
CA ASN A 236 -38.67 21.15 -14.54
C ASN A 236 -37.55 20.80 -13.54
N ASP A 237 -36.57 20.00 -13.97
CA ASP A 237 -35.42 19.50 -13.19
C ASP A 237 -35.75 18.68 -11.92
N ARG A 238 -37.02 18.27 -11.77
CA ARG A 238 -37.47 17.36 -10.71
C ARG A 238 -37.86 16.01 -11.27
N HIS A 239 -37.65 14.97 -10.46
CA HIS A 239 -38.01 13.61 -10.77
C HIS A 239 -39.12 13.15 -9.83
N PHE A 240 -40.17 12.57 -10.41
CA PHE A 240 -41.34 12.11 -9.69
C PHE A 240 -41.61 10.64 -9.95
N GLU A 241 -42.10 9.95 -8.94
CA GLU A 241 -42.71 8.64 -9.06
C GLU A 241 -44.23 8.80 -9.03
N GLN A 242 -44.90 8.39 -10.10
CA GLN A 242 -46.34 8.50 -10.28
C GLN A 242 -46.98 7.13 -10.19
N TYR A 243 -47.85 6.94 -9.18
CA TYR A 243 -48.71 5.78 -9.03
C TYR A 243 -50.10 6.09 -9.59
N ILE A 244 -50.49 5.39 -10.64
CA ILE A 244 -51.74 5.59 -11.37
C ILE A 244 -52.70 4.47 -10.98
N HIS A 245 -53.81 4.81 -10.35
CA HIS A 245 -54.84 3.88 -9.94
C HIS A 245 -56.11 4.09 -10.77
N TYR A 246 -56.45 3.10 -11.58
CA TYR A 246 -57.66 3.09 -12.40
C TYR A 246 -58.85 2.64 -11.55
N LEU A 247 -59.76 3.57 -11.24
CA LEU A 247 -60.95 3.33 -10.43
C LEU A 247 -62.19 3.20 -11.32
N SER A 248 -62.25 2.12 -12.10
CA SER A 248 -63.26 1.89 -13.14
C SER A 248 -64.71 1.97 -12.65
N LYS A 249 -65.00 1.56 -11.40
CA LYS A 249 -66.34 1.70 -10.78
C LYS A 249 -66.83 3.15 -10.70
N TYR A 250 -65.89 4.10 -10.60
CA TYR A 250 -66.16 5.53 -10.44
C TYR A 250 -65.80 6.33 -11.70
N ASN A 251 -65.37 5.67 -12.79
CA ASN A 251 -64.87 6.30 -14.04
C ASN A 251 -63.79 7.37 -13.82
N VAL A 252 -62.93 7.19 -12.82
CA VAL A 252 -61.84 8.12 -12.50
C VAL A 252 -60.50 7.38 -12.47
N ILE A 253 -59.43 8.10 -12.75
CA ILE A 253 -58.05 7.66 -12.62
C ILE A 253 -57.40 8.56 -11.58
N ARG A 254 -56.89 7.97 -10.51
CA ARG A 254 -56.24 8.70 -9.43
C ARG A 254 -54.74 8.51 -9.48
N SER A 255 -54.01 9.61 -9.58
CA SER A 255 -52.56 9.65 -9.52
C SER A 255 -52.09 10.11 -8.15
N TYR A 256 -51.18 9.36 -7.54
CA TYR A 256 -50.39 9.78 -6.38
C TYR A 256 -48.96 10.04 -6.85
N ILE A 257 -48.42 11.21 -6.51
CA ILE A 257 -47.12 11.65 -7.03
C ILE A 257 -46.17 11.85 -5.86
N PHE A 258 -44.99 11.26 -5.95
CA PHE A 258 -43.93 11.36 -4.94
C PHE A 258 -42.70 11.99 -5.57
N ASP A 259 -42.15 13.03 -4.93
CA ASP A 259 -40.90 13.63 -5.36
C ASP A 259 -39.73 12.72 -4.97
N ILE A 260 -38.97 12.26 -5.97
CA ILE A 260 -37.81 11.37 -5.80
C ILE A 260 -36.50 12.07 -6.21
N THR A 261 -36.52 13.40 -6.36
CA THR A 261 -35.37 14.18 -6.86
C THR A 261 -34.16 14.05 -5.94
N GLU A 262 -34.32 14.23 -4.63
CA GLU A 262 -33.21 14.09 -3.66
C GLU A 262 -32.64 12.67 -3.66
N ARG A 263 -33.50 11.66 -3.81
CA ARG A 263 -33.09 10.27 -3.92
C ARG A 263 -32.23 10.04 -5.17
N LYS A 264 -32.67 10.51 -6.34
CA LYS A 264 -31.91 10.40 -7.60
C LYS A 264 -30.57 11.15 -7.54
N ILE A 265 -30.53 12.35 -6.96
CA ILE A 265 -29.30 13.11 -6.74
C ILE A 265 -28.35 12.35 -5.81
N SER A 266 -28.87 11.78 -4.73
CA SER A 266 -28.09 10.99 -3.78
C SER A 266 -27.56 9.70 -4.39
N GLU A 267 -28.37 8.98 -5.17
CA GLU A 267 -27.97 7.79 -5.93
C GLU A 267 -26.86 8.12 -6.94
N ALA A 268 -27.01 9.20 -7.71
CA ALA A 268 -25.98 9.66 -8.64
C ALA A 268 -24.68 10.05 -7.92
N LYS A 269 -24.77 10.71 -6.77
CA LYS A 269 -23.61 11.06 -5.94
C LYS A 269 -22.92 9.82 -5.38
N LEU A 270 -23.68 8.84 -4.89
CA LEU A 270 -23.15 7.56 -4.42
C LEU A 270 -22.43 6.82 -5.55
N GLN A 271 -23.02 6.79 -6.74
CA GLN A 271 -22.40 6.19 -7.92
C GLN A 271 -21.12 6.91 -8.32
N TYR A 272 -21.12 8.25 -8.31
CA TYR A 272 -19.92 9.04 -8.59
C TYR A 272 -18.82 8.75 -7.56
N GLN A 273 -19.14 8.74 -6.27
CA GLN A 273 -18.20 8.45 -5.17
C GLN A 273 -17.65 7.02 -5.20
N ALA A 274 -18.43 6.05 -5.70
CA ALA A 274 -17.96 4.68 -5.88
C ALA A 274 -16.86 4.55 -6.93
N PHE A 275 -16.78 5.49 -7.88
CA PHE A 275 -15.86 5.42 -9.03
C PHE A 275 -14.82 6.55 -9.08
N HIS A 276 -14.87 7.55 -8.19
CA HIS A 276 -13.93 8.68 -8.22
C HIS A 276 -13.21 8.84 -6.89
N ASP A 277 -11.94 9.24 -6.96
CA ASP A 277 -11.14 9.58 -5.80
C ASP A 277 -11.62 10.91 -5.22
N SER A 278 -11.99 10.91 -3.93
CA SER A 278 -12.61 12.08 -3.30
C SER A 278 -11.68 13.29 -3.17
N LEU A 279 -10.37 13.08 -3.23
CA LEU A 279 -9.37 14.15 -3.14
C LEU A 279 -9.13 14.77 -4.51
N THR A 280 -8.76 13.94 -5.48
CA THR A 280 -8.26 14.40 -6.80
C THR A 280 -9.36 14.54 -7.85
N GLY A 281 -10.54 13.95 -7.62
CA GLY A 281 -11.68 14.00 -8.54
C GLY A 281 -11.54 13.14 -9.81
N ILE A 282 -10.38 12.52 -10.03
CA ILE A 282 -10.18 11.55 -11.12
C ILE A 282 -10.74 10.17 -10.73
N GLY A 283 -10.71 9.22 -11.66
CA GLY A 283 -11.14 7.84 -11.38
C GLY A 283 -10.37 7.22 -10.21
N ASN A 284 -11.04 6.41 -9.40
CA ASN A 284 -10.41 5.60 -8.37
C ASN A 284 -10.00 4.22 -8.92
N ARG A 285 -9.53 3.34 -8.04
CA ARG A 285 -9.17 1.96 -8.36
C ARG A 285 -10.30 1.17 -9.02
N ASP A 286 -11.53 1.30 -8.54
CA ASP A 286 -12.68 0.56 -9.07
C ASP A 286 -13.06 1.04 -10.47
N TYR A 287 -12.96 2.35 -10.72
CA TYR A 287 -13.16 2.91 -12.05
C TYR A 287 -12.11 2.43 -13.04
N PHE A 288 -10.84 2.40 -12.62
CA PHE A 288 -9.77 1.90 -13.46
C PHE A 288 -9.99 0.44 -13.85
N HIS A 289 -10.33 -0.44 -12.88
CA HIS A 289 -10.65 -1.84 -13.14
C HIS A 289 -11.81 -2.01 -14.10
N TRP A 290 -12.90 -1.27 -13.86
CA TRP A 290 -14.10 -1.33 -14.72
C TRP A 290 -13.78 -0.91 -16.17
N GLN A 291 -13.09 0.22 -16.35
CA GLN A 291 -12.67 0.70 -17.66
C GLN A 291 -11.68 -0.23 -18.34
N LEU A 292 -10.69 -0.74 -17.59
CA LEU A 292 -9.66 -1.63 -18.12
C LEU A 292 -10.26 -2.93 -18.64
N ASN A 293 -11.20 -3.54 -17.91
CA ASN A 293 -11.87 -4.75 -18.36
C ASN A 293 -12.63 -4.53 -19.69
N ASN A 294 -13.33 -3.41 -19.82
CA ASN A 294 -14.00 -3.05 -21.08
C ASN A 294 -12.97 -2.84 -22.21
N ARG A 295 -11.89 -2.12 -21.93
CA ARG A 295 -10.86 -1.79 -22.92
C ARG A 295 -10.08 -3.03 -23.39
N LEU A 296 -9.76 -3.95 -22.48
CA LEU A 296 -9.09 -5.21 -22.81
C LEU A 296 -9.94 -6.08 -23.75
N ARG A 297 -11.27 -6.08 -23.60
CA ARG A 297 -12.17 -6.76 -24.55
C ARG A 297 -12.12 -6.09 -25.93
N GLU A 298 -12.22 -4.77 -25.99
CA GLU A 298 -12.18 -4.02 -27.25
C GLU A 298 -10.86 -4.19 -28.01
N VAL A 299 -9.71 -4.06 -27.35
CA VAL A 299 -8.40 -4.17 -28.03
C VAL A 299 -8.13 -5.60 -28.49
N LYS A 300 -8.58 -6.60 -27.73
CA LYS A 300 -8.49 -8.02 -28.12
C LYS A 300 -9.32 -8.34 -29.36
N GLU A 301 -10.51 -7.75 -29.50
CA GLU A 301 -11.35 -7.91 -30.69
C GLU A 301 -10.74 -7.24 -31.93
N LYS A 302 -10.04 -6.12 -31.75
CA LYS A 302 -9.41 -5.34 -32.84
C LYS A 302 -7.99 -5.79 -33.20
N GLY A 303 -7.36 -6.63 -32.38
CA GLY A 303 -5.94 -6.95 -32.52
C GLY A 303 -5.03 -5.75 -32.23
N GLU A 304 -5.47 -4.87 -31.34
CA GLU A 304 -4.71 -3.72 -30.83
C GLU A 304 -4.06 -4.06 -29.49
N ASP A 305 -3.06 -3.28 -29.10
CA ASP A 305 -2.34 -3.44 -27.84
C ASP A 305 -2.78 -2.38 -26.82
N LEU A 306 -2.46 -2.60 -25.54
CA LEU A 306 -2.76 -1.65 -24.46
C LEU A 306 -1.60 -1.63 -23.46
N ALA A 307 -1.04 -0.45 -23.18
CA ALA A 307 -0.04 -0.30 -22.12
C ALA A 307 -0.68 0.13 -20.80
N ILE A 308 -0.22 -0.46 -19.70
CA ILE A 308 -0.48 -0.04 -18.33
C ILE A 308 0.79 0.60 -17.77
N LEU A 309 0.66 1.84 -17.31
CA LEU A 309 1.70 2.64 -16.68
C LEU A 309 1.31 2.85 -15.21
N PHE A 310 2.10 2.30 -14.31
CA PHE A 310 1.99 2.54 -12.87
C PHE A 310 2.97 3.65 -12.47
N ILE A 311 2.49 4.69 -11.81
CA ILE A 311 3.23 5.94 -11.58
C ILE A 311 3.25 6.23 -10.08
N ASP A 312 4.42 6.53 -9.52
CA ASP A 312 4.60 6.88 -8.11
C ASP A 312 5.35 8.20 -7.98
N ILE A 313 4.88 9.09 -7.09
CA ILE A 313 5.57 10.35 -6.80
C ILE A 313 6.77 10.10 -5.89
N ASP A 314 7.97 10.33 -6.40
CA ASP A 314 9.19 10.05 -5.65
C ASP A 314 9.29 10.92 -4.39
N ARG A 315 9.57 10.27 -3.25
CA ARG A 315 9.82 10.93 -1.95
C ARG A 315 8.62 11.75 -1.45
N PHE A 316 7.39 11.42 -1.85
CA PHE A 316 6.17 12.08 -1.36
C PHE A 316 6.05 12.03 0.17
N LYS A 317 6.44 10.91 0.79
CA LYS A 317 6.49 10.79 2.25
C LYS A 317 7.34 11.90 2.91
N ASN A 318 8.51 12.22 2.36
CA ASN A 318 9.36 13.28 2.89
C ASN A 318 8.66 14.65 2.84
N ILE A 319 7.84 14.89 1.80
CA ILE A 319 7.05 16.12 1.67
C ILE A 319 6.01 16.17 2.79
N ASN A 320 5.26 15.08 3.02
CA ASN A 320 4.29 15.01 4.11
C ASN A 320 4.93 15.18 5.49
N ASP A 321 6.06 14.52 5.72
CA ASP A 321 6.76 14.56 7.00
C ASP A 321 7.35 15.96 7.29
N THR A 322 7.70 16.72 6.25
CA THR A 322 8.32 18.05 6.37
C THR A 322 7.30 19.19 6.36
N LEU A 323 6.32 19.13 5.46
CA LEU A 323 5.41 20.24 5.14
C LEU A 323 3.97 20.00 5.59
N ASN A 324 3.67 18.86 6.22
CA ASN A 324 2.34 18.35 6.63
C ASN A 324 1.48 17.76 5.50
N HIS A 325 0.49 16.95 5.90
CA HIS A 325 -0.40 16.22 4.98
C HIS A 325 -1.29 17.12 4.11
N SER A 326 -1.67 18.32 4.58
CA SER A 326 -2.53 19.21 3.78
C SER A 326 -1.80 19.75 2.54
N THR A 327 -0.50 20.02 2.66
CA THR A 327 0.34 20.39 1.52
C THR A 327 0.53 19.20 0.56
N GLY A 328 0.67 17.99 1.09
CA GLY A 328 0.68 16.77 0.29
C GLY A 328 -0.61 16.52 -0.48
N ASP A 329 -1.77 16.76 0.14
CA ASP A 329 -3.07 16.62 -0.50
C ASP A 329 -3.24 17.58 -1.70
N LYS A 330 -2.89 18.85 -1.52
CA LYS A 330 -2.87 19.84 -2.62
C LYS A 330 -1.88 19.49 -3.73
N LEU A 331 -0.78 18.82 -3.37
CA LEU A 331 0.21 18.34 -4.34
C LEU A 331 -0.37 17.22 -5.17
N LEU A 332 -1.09 16.27 -4.57
CA LEU A 332 -1.77 15.19 -5.28
C LEU A 332 -2.84 15.73 -6.24
N GLU A 333 -3.64 16.72 -5.80
CA GLU A 333 -4.60 17.41 -6.66
C GLU A 333 -3.92 18.07 -7.87
N SER A 334 -2.88 18.87 -7.61
CA SER A 334 -2.15 19.59 -8.65
C SER A 334 -1.41 18.65 -9.60
N PHE A 335 -0.84 17.57 -9.07
CA PHE A 335 -0.19 16.52 -9.84
C PHE A 335 -1.19 15.84 -10.78
N SER A 336 -2.35 15.44 -10.25
CA SER A 336 -3.43 14.80 -11.01
C SER A 336 -3.89 15.69 -12.17
N PHE A 337 -4.14 16.97 -11.90
CA PHE A 337 -4.56 17.93 -12.92
C PHE A 337 -3.50 18.10 -14.01
N ARG A 338 -2.23 18.22 -13.61
CA ARG A 338 -1.11 18.39 -14.55
C ARG A 338 -0.97 17.17 -15.46
N ILE A 339 -0.96 15.96 -14.90
CA ILE A 339 -0.85 14.74 -15.69
C ILE A 339 -2.04 14.62 -16.64
N LEU A 340 -3.27 14.80 -16.13
CA LEU A 340 -4.48 14.73 -16.96
C LEU A 340 -4.45 15.71 -18.14
N SER A 341 -3.90 16.92 -17.96
CA SER A 341 -3.76 17.92 -19.04
C SER A 341 -2.78 17.52 -20.14
N CYS A 342 -1.90 16.56 -19.89
CA CYS A 342 -0.91 16.05 -20.83
C CYS A 342 -1.38 14.79 -21.58
N LEU A 343 -2.47 14.16 -21.15
CA LEU A 343 -2.95 12.90 -21.69
C LEU A 343 -3.98 13.10 -22.80
N SER A 344 -4.07 12.13 -23.71
CA SER A 344 -5.13 12.08 -24.71
C SER A 344 -6.45 11.63 -24.08
N THR A 345 -7.58 11.99 -24.69
CA THR A 345 -8.93 11.64 -24.21
C THR A 345 -9.22 10.14 -24.20
N ASP A 346 -8.44 9.36 -24.94
CA ASP A 346 -8.62 7.91 -25.05
C ASP A 346 -7.91 7.13 -23.92
N CYS A 347 -7.08 7.82 -23.12
CA CYS A 347 -6.38 7.25 -21.98
C CYS A 347 -7.28 7.14 -20.75
N ILE A 348 -7.06 6.10 -19.97
CA ILE A 348 -7.72 5.89 -18.68
C ILE A 348 -6.73 6.33 -17.60
N PHE A 349 -7.02 7.38 -16.85
CA PHE A 349 -6.17 7.85 -15.75
C PHE A 349 -6.90 7.79 -14.42
N SER A 350 -6.27 7.23 -13.41
CA SER A 350 -6.89 7.02 -12.10
C SER A 350 -5.86 7.07 -10.99
N ARG A 351 -6.31 7.41 -9.77
CA ARG A 351 -5.50 7.31 -8.57
C ARG A 351 -5.66 5.90 -7.99
N TRP A 352 -4.54 5.22 -7.77
CA TRP A 352 -4.55 3.86 -7.23
C TRP A 352 -4.66 3.87 -5.69
N GLY A 353 -3.94 4.78 -5.05
CA GLY A 353 -3.94 5.00 -3.60
C GLY A 353 -2.69 5.76 -3.17
N GLY A 354 -2.74 6.50 -2.05
CA GLY A 354 -1.57 7.25 -1.57
C GLY A 354 -1.02 8.23 -2.63
N ASP A 355 0.26 8.07 -2.96
CA ASP A 355 1.03 8.77 -4.01
C ASP A 355 1.10 8.01 -5.36
N GLU A 356 0.31 6.95 -5.50
CA GLU A 356 0.30 6.09 -6.67
C GLU A 356 -0.87 6.39 -7.62
N PHE A 357 -0.54 6.39 -8.91
CA PHE A 357 -1.45 6.62 -10.03
C PHE A 357 -1.28 5.52 -11.06
N ILE A 358 -2.32 5.29 -11.86
CA ILE A 358 -2.31 4.28 -12.90
C ILE A 358 -2.93 4.84 -14.19
N LEU A 359 -2.31 4.49 -15.31
CA LEU A 359 -2.63 4.99 -16.63
C LEU A 359 -2.74 3.84 -17.63
N GLY A 360 -3.88 3.74 -18.31
CA GLY A 360 -4.10 2.85 -19.45
C GLY A 360 -3.99 3.61 -20.76
N VAL A 361 -3.06 3.21 -21.64
CA VAL A 361 -2.78 3.86 -22.93
C VAL A 361 -3.12 2.89 -24.08
N PRO A 362 -4.16 3.17 -24.88
CA PRO A 362 -4.48 2.33 -26.05
C PRO A 362 -3.45 2.51 -27.16
N LEU A 363 -2.97 1.39 -27.70
CA LEU A 363 -1.92 1.32 -28.72
C LEU A 363 -2.54 0.80 -30.02
N LYS A 364 -3.18 1.71 -30.76
CA LYS A 364 -3.93 1.39 -31.99
C LYS A 364 -3.04 0.91 -33.15
N ASN A 365 -1.71 1.06 -33.05
CA ASN A 365 -0.77 0.60 -34.06
C ASN A 365 0.39 -0.17 -33.41
N PRO A 366 0.37 -1.52 -33.47
CA PRO A 366 1.39 -2.38 -32.85
C PRO A 366 2.82 -2.09 -33.34
N GLU A 367 3.00 -1.63 -34.58
CA GLU A 367 4.35 -1.38 -35.15
C GLU A 367 5.07 -0.19 -34.48
N ASN A 368 4.33 0.70 -33.81
CA ASN A 368 4.88 1.90 -33.16
C ASN A 368 4.64 1.94 -31.65
N GLN A 369 4.26 0.81 -31.03
CA GLN A 369 3.89 0.72 -29.62
C GLN A 369 4.95 1.32 -28.68
N THR A 370 6.22 0.91 -28.81
CA THR A 370 7.30 1.32 -27.91
C THR A 370 7.55 2.82 -28.00
N LYS A 371 7.44 3.37 -29.22
CA LYS A 371 7.60 4.80 -29.44
C LYS A 371 6.47 5.59 -28.78
N MET A 372 5.21 5.18 -28.96
CA MET A 372 4.06 5.83 -28.34
C MET A 372 4.12 5.81 -26.81
N ILE A 373 4.53 4.68 -26.23
CA ILE A 373 4.72 4.56 -24.78
C ILE A 373 5.83 5.50 -24.30
N ASN A 374 6.99 5.48 -24.96
CA ASN A 374 8.11 6.34 -24.59
C ASN A 374 7.78 7.83 -24.73
N ASP A 375 7.05 8.21 -25.79
CA ASP A 375 6.58 9.59 -25.98
C ASP A 375 5.63 10.00 -24.84
N THR A 376 4.72 9.11 -24.43
CA THR A 376 3.80 9.36 -23.30
C THR A 376 4.54 9.51 -21.97
N VAL A 377 5.48 8.60 -21.68
CA VAL A 377 6.35 8.66 -20.49
C VAL A 377 7.14 9.96 -20.48
N LYS A 378 7.74 10.33 -21.61
CA LYS A 378 8.52 11.55 -21.74
C LYS A 378 7.67 12.79 -21.49
N VAL A 379 6.46 12.84 -22.05
CA VAL A 379 5.52 13.94 -21.82
C VAL A 379 5.18 14.08 -20.32
N ILE A 380 4.89 12.96 -19.65
CA ILE A 380 4.63 12.95 -18.19
C ILE A 380 5.84 13.49 -17.42
N MET A 381 7.02 12.91 -17.63
CA MET A 381 8.23 13.32 -16.90
C MET A 381 8.67 14.75 -17.20
N ASP A 382 8.57 15.19 -18.45
CA ASP A 382 8.90 16.57 -18.84
C ASP A 382 7.94 17.58 -18.19
N SER A 383 6.67 17.24 -18.00
CA SER A 383 5.70 18.10 -17.31
C SER A 383 6.07 18.35 -15.83
N LEU A 384 6.77 17.41 -15.21
CA LEU A 384 7.19 17.48 -13.80
C LEU A 384 8.47 18.29 -13.57
N LYS A 385 9.18 18.68 -14.64
CA LYS A 385 10.34 19.58 -14.54
C LYS A 385 9.98 20.96 -14.02
N ASN A 386 8.73 21.40 -14.25
CA ASN A 386 8.21 22.63 -13.68
C ASN A 386 7.80 22.40 -12.21
N PRO A 387 8.11 23.32 -11.29
CA PRO A 387 7.71 23.14 -9.90
C PRO A 387 6.19 23.22 -9.71
N PHE A 388 5.72 22.71 -8.57
CA PHE A 388 4.38 22.92 -8.06
C PHE A 388 4.40 24.09 -7.08
N LEU A 389 3.55 25.09 -7.33
CA LEU A 389 3.35 26.24 -6.45
C LEU A 389 2.18 25.92 -5.53
N ILE A 390 2.48 25.57 -4.27
CA ILE A 390 1.48 25.14 -3.30
C ILE A 390 1.62 26.00 -2.05
N ASP A 391 0.58 26.80 -1.79
CA ASP A 391 0.60 27.83 -0.74
C ASP A 391 1.83 28.75 -0.91
N ASN A 392 2.77 28.70 0.03
CA ASN A 392 4.00 29.50 0.02
C ASN A 392 5.25 28.69 -0.40
N TYR A 393 5.07 27.45 -0.87
CA TYR A 393 6.16 26.54 -1.21
C TYR A 393 6.28 26.33 -2.72
N THR A 394 7.53 26.26 -3.18
CA THR A 394 7.90 25.81 -4.52
C THR A 394 8.43 24.39 -4.40
N ILE A 395 7.64 23.40 -4.83
CA ILE A 395 7.93 21.98 -4.64
C ILE A 395 8.35 21.36 -5.97
N TYR A 396 9.53 20.74 -5.99
CA TYR A 396 10.00 19.93 -7.12
C TYR A 396 9.77 18.46 -6.81
N VAL A 397 9.14 17.75 -7.75
CA VAL A 397 8.89 16.32 -7.64
C VAL A 397 9.35 15.61 -8.89
N THR A 398 9.72 14.35 -8.73
CA THR A 398 9.96 13.41 -9.82
C THR A 398 8.99 12.23 -9.68
N CYS A 399 8.92 11.38 -10.69
CA CYS A 399 8.14 10.15 -10.59
C CYS A 399 8.93 8.94 -11.09
N SER A 400 8.64 7.79 -10.50
CA SER A 400 9.04 6.48 -11.01
C SER A 400 7.85 5.87 -11.76
N ILE A 401 8.11 5.24 -12.92
CA ILE A 401 7.05 4.64 -13.75
C ILE A 401 7.36 3.18 -14.09
N GLY A 402 6.42 2.27 -13.82
CA GLY A 402 6.46 0.88 -14.28
C GLY A 402 5.51 0.65 -15.44
N ILE A 403 5.93 -0.10 -16.46
CA ILE A 403 5.17 -0.28 -17.71
C ILE A 403 4.94 -1.78 -17.95
N ALA A 404 3.70 -2.18 -18.26
CA ALA A 404 3.39 -3.51 -18.80
C ALA A 404 2.47 -3.39 -20.02
N VAL A 405 2.66 -4.23 -21.03
CA VAL A 405 1.97 -4.15 -22.32
C VAL A 405 1.13 -5.41 -22.57
N PHE A 406 -0.17 -5.25 -22.79
CA PHE A 406 -1.04 -6.31 -23.30
C PHE A 406 -0.84 -6.49 -24.81
N PRO A 407 -0.78 -7.74 -25.32
CA PRO A 407 -0.87 -9.01 -24.59
C PRO A 407 0.49 -9.57 -24.11
N GLN A 408 1.61 -8.92 -24.45
CA GLN A 408 2.97 -9.43 -24.21
C GLN A 408 3.27 -9.75 -22.73
N ASP A 409 2.88 -8.85 -21.84
CA ASP A 409 3.21 -8.88 -20.42
C ASP A 409 2.03 -9.35 -19.56
N GLY A 410 0.93 -9.82 -20.15
CA GLY A 410 -0.21 -10.35 -19.41
C GLY A 410 -1.47 -10.46 -20.24
N ASN A 411 -2.30 -11.46 -19.93
CA ASN A 411 -3.54 -11.76 -20.68
C ASN A 411 -4.82 -11.29 -19.98
N ASN A 412 -4.71 -10.74 -18.77
CA ASN A 412 -5.83 -10.25 -17.97
C ASN A 412 -5.42 -9.00 -17.16
N GLN A 413 -6.42 -8.31 -16.61
CA GLN A 413 -6.22 -7.05 -15.87
C GLN A 413 -5.27 -7.21 -14.67
N GLU A 414 -5.43 -8.29 -13.88
CA GLU A 414 -4.68 -8.50 -12.65
C GLU A 414 -3.19 -8.70 -12.95
N GLN A 415 -2.90 -9.49 -13.97
CA GLN A 415 -1.53 -9.77 -14.40
C GLN A 415 -0.83 -8.52 -14.93
N LEU A 416 -1.53 -7.71 -15.74
CA LEU A 416 -0.96 -6.47 -16.29
C LEU A 416 -0.67 -5.45 -15.20
N ILE A 417 -1.60 -5.24 -14.27
CA ILE A 417 -1.42 -4.30 -13.15
C ILE A 417 -0.28 -4.77 -12.26
N LYS A 418 -0.24 -6.07 -11.92
CA LYS A 418 0.85 -6.65 -11.13
C LYS A 418 2.20 -6.48 -11.81
N ASN A 419 2.29 -6.75 -13.11
CA ASN A 419 3.55 -6.66 -13.85
C ASN A 419 4.02 -5.21 -14.04
N ALA A 420 3.10 -4.26 -14.18
CA ALA A 420 3.43 -2.83 -14.16
C ALA A 420 3.97 -2.40 -12.79
N ASP A 421 3.40 -2.88 -11.69
CA ASP A 421 3.89 -2.60 -10.32
C ASP A 421 5.28 -3.21 -10.06
N ILE A 422 5.53 -4.43 -10.56
CA ILE A 422 6.88 -5.04 -10.51
C ILE A 422 7.91 -4.15 -11.21
N ALA A 423 7.56 -3.63 -12.39
CA ALA A 423 8.41 -2.73 -13.14
C ALA A 423 8.61 -1.37 -12.42
N LEU A 424 7.59 -0.87 -11.73
CA LEU A 424 7.68 0.36 -10.93
C LEU A 424 8.69 0.20 -9.78
N SER A 425 8.62 -0.92 -9.07
CA SER A 425 9.59 -1.25 -8.01
C SER A 425 11.02 -1.28 -8.55
N ARG A 426 11.22 -1.83 -9.76
CA ARG A 426 12.52 -1.80 -10.44
C ARG A 426 12.98 -0.37 -10.75
N ALA A 427 12.07 0.49 -11.23
CA ALA A 427 12.37 1.89 -11.49
C ALA A 427 12.87 2.61 -10.22
N LYS A 428 12.22 2.35 -9.08
CA LYS A 428 12.63 2.87 -7.77
C LYS A 428 14.03 2.39 -7.36
N GLN A 429 14.33 1.09 -7.55
CA GLN A 429 15.65 0.51 -7.25
C GLN A 429 16.78 1.06 -8.14
N MET A 430 16.49 1.40 -9.38
CA MET A 430 17.47 1.94 -10.34
C MET A 430 17.80 3.43 -10.13
N GLY A 431 17.34 4.03 -9.04
CA GLY A 431 17.68 5.41 -8.67
C GLY A 431 16.53 6.42 -8.77
N LYS A 432 15.27 5.95 -8.92
CA LYS A 432 14.07 6.80 -9.05
C LYS A 432 14.11 7.72 -10.29
N ASN A 433 13.11 8.57 -10.49
CA ASN A 433 13.01 9.49 -11.64
C ASN A 433 13.29 8.82 -13.01
N ASN A 434 12.75 7.62 -13.20
CA ASN A 434 12.93 6.85 -14.44
C ASN A 434 11.73 5.94 -14.70
N SER A 435 11.71 5.32 -15.87
CA SER A 435 10.67 4.37 -16.26
C SER A 435 11.27 3.02 -16.61
N GLN A 436 10.62 1.92 -16.24
CA GLN A 436 11.03 0.57 -16.59
C GLN A 436 9.89 -0.19 -17.24
N PHE A 437 10.22 -0.93 -18.30
CA PHE A 437 9.33 -1.95 -18.87
C PHE A 437 9.41 -3.22 -18.03
N TYR A 438 8.27 -3.87 -17.87
CA TYR A 438 8.23 -5.22 -17.36
C TYR A 438 9.01 -6.14 -18.30
N THR A 439 9.77 -7.05 -17.70
CA THR A 439 10.34 -8.18 -18.40
C THR A 439 10.18 -9.40 -17.50
N THR A 440 10.04 -10.59 -18.06
CA THR A 440 9.90 -11.83 -17.29
C THR A 440 11.04 -12.02 -16.28
N ARG A 441 12.26 -11.57 -16.63
CA ARG A 441 13.43 -11.54 -15.74
C ARG A 441 13.21 -10.70 -14.48
N LEU A 442 12.43 -9.63 -14.52
CA LEU A 442 12.16 -8.79 -13.34
C LEU A 442 11.30 -9.51 -12.29
N ASN A 443 10.35 -10.34 -12.73
CA ASN A 443 9.54 -11.15 -11.82
C ASN A 443 10.39 -12.23 -11.13
N GLU A 444 11.30 -12.87 -11.87
CA GLU A 444 12.27 -13.81 -11.30
C GLU A 444 13.21 -13.13 -10.30
N GLU A 445 13.70 -11.92 -10.59
CA GLU A 445 14.54 -11.15 -9.67
C GLU A 445 13.79 -10.74 -8.39
N GLN A 446 12.51 -10.36 -8.47
CA GLN A 446 11.70 -10.07 -7.27
C GLN A 446 11.41 -11.31 -6.44
N MET A 447 11.02 -12.43 -7.06
CA MET A 447 10.79 -13.68 -6.32
C MET A 447 12.08 -14.16 -5.64
N LEU A 448 13.22 -14.03 -6.33
CA LEU A 448 14.52 -14.35 -5.76
C LEU A 448 14.85 -13.44 -4.56
N LEU A 449 14.57 -12.13 -4.63
CA LEU A 449 14.77 -11.23 -3.51
C LEU A 449 13.90 -11.61 -2.30
N PHE A 450 12.65 -11.98 -2.53
CA PHE A 450 11.75 -12.44 -1.47
C PHE A 450 12.21 -13.78 -0.85
N GLU A 451 12.69 -14.72 -1.68
CA GLU A 451 13.28 -15.99 -1.20
C GLU A 451 14.55 -15.72 -0.37
N LEU A 452 15.41 -14.80 -0.82
CA LEU A 452 16.60 -14.39 -0.09
C LEU A 452 16.24 -13.68 1.22
N GLU A 453 15.21 -12.83 1.25
CA GLU A 453 14.77 -12.16 2.47
C GLU A 453 14.35 -13.18 3.53
N THR A 454 13.47 -14.10 3.14
CA THR A 454 12.97 -15.15 4.02
C THR A 454 14.12 -16.02 4.54
N SER A 455 15.04 -16.40 3.66
CA SER A 455 16.17 -17.26 4.03
C SER A 455 17.23 -16.55 4.87
N LEU A 456 17.36 -15.23 4.74
CA LEU A 456 18.34 -14.44 5.50
C LEU A 456 17.97 -14.36 7.00
N TYR A 457 16.69 -14.41 7.36
CA TYR A 457 16.25 -14.55 8.76
C TYR A 457 16.82 -15.82 9.41
N ASP A 458 16.86 -16.90 8.64
CA ASP A 458 17.27 -18.23 9.09
C ASP A 458 18.80 -18.45 8.97
N ALA A 459 19.50 -17.62 8.19
CA ALA A 459 20.91 -17.81 7.84
C ALA A 459 21.87 -17.83 9.05
N ILE A 460 21.62 -17.02 10.07
CA ILE A 460 22.42 -17.02 11.31
C ILE A 460 22.19 -18.33 12.08
N ALA A 461 20.94 -18.73 12.28
CA ALA A 461 20.57 -19.92 13.05
C ALA A 461 21.08 -21.21 12.40
N HIS A 462 21.16 -21.25 11.07
CA HIS A 462 21.58 -22.42 10.30
C HIS A 462 23.08 -22.42 9.91
N ASN A 463 23.90 -21.50 10.45
CA ASN A 463 25.33 -21.39 10.14
C ASN A 463 25.63 -21.23 8.64
N GLU A 464 24.79 -20.48 7.92
CA GLU A 464 24.96 -20.23 6.49
C GLU A 464 25.87 -19.03 6.21
N LEU A 465 26.04 -18.16 7.21
CA LEU A 465 26.98 -17.05 7.18
C LEU A 465 28.37 -17.52 7.62
N TYR A 466 29.39 -17.04 6.92
CA TYR A 466 30.79 -17.29 7.25
C TYR A 466 31.64 -16.05 6.95
N LEU A 467 32.81 -15.96 7.58
CA LEU A 467 33.77 -14.88 7.33
C LEU A 467 34.91 -15.38 6.45
N ASN A 468 35.18 -14.61 5.39
CA ASN A 468 36.48 -14.64 4.73
C ASN A 468 37.29 -13.44 5.18
N TYR A 469 38.61 -13.55 5.06
CA TYR A 469 39.55 -12.56 5.54
C TYR A 469 40.44 -12.12 4.39
N GLN A 470 40.57 -10.81 4.20
CA GLN A 470 41.48 -10.26 3.22
C GLN A 470 42.70 -9.64 3.92
N PRO A 471 43.93 -10.09 3.61
CA PRO A 471 45.13 -9.55 4.21
C PRO A 471 45.40 -8.12 3.72
N LYS A 472 45.97 -7.29 4.60
CA LYS A 472 46.46 -5.95 4.29
C LYS A 472 47.99 -5.95 4.42
N LEU A 473 48.71 -5.50 3.38
CA LEU A 473 50.18 -5.47 3.35
C LEU A 473 50.67 -4.06 3.67
N ASN A 474 51.45 -3.93 4.74
CA ASN A 474 52.18 -2.71 5.06
C ASN A 474 53.41 -2.60 4.15
N LEU A 475 53.47 -1.55 3.33
CA LEU A 475 54.52 -1.38 2.33
C LEU A 475 55.87 -0.96 2.95
N ALA A 476 55.86 -0.35 4.13
CA ALA A 476 57.08 0.09 4.81
C ALA A 476 57.78 -1.07 5.53
N THR A 477 57.01 -1.91 6.24
CA THR A 477 57.53 -3.09 6.94
C THR A 477 57.61 -4.32 6.06
N ASN A 478 56.92 -4.28 4.92
CA ASN A 478 56.66 -5.41 4.04
C ASN A 478 56.00 -6.59 4.78
N LYS A 479 55.13 -6.35 5.76
CA LYS A 479 54.46 -7.38 6.57
C LYS A 479 52.94 -7.34 6.41
N ILE A 480 52.31 -8.49 6.65
CA ILE A 480 50.84 -8.60 6.77
C ILE A 480 50.47 -8.29 8.21
N ASP A 481 50.24 -7.02 8.51
CA ASP A 481 50.02 -6.54 9.88
C ASP A 481 48.52 -6.53 10.23
N SER A 482 47.61 -6.58 9.26
CA SER A 482 46.16 -6.57 9.52
C SER A 482 45.35 -7.34 8.48
N ALA A 483 44.09 -7.60 8.81
CA ALA A 483 43.13 -8.26 7.93
C ALA A 483 41.76 -7.59 8.01
N GLU A 484 41.00 -7.64 6.93
CA GLU A 484 39.59 -7.24 6.91
C GLU A 484 38.69 -8.47 6.95
N ALA A 485 37.73 -8.48 7.87
CA ALA A 485 36.70 -9.51 7.99
C ALA A 485 35.53 -9.19 7.05
N LEU A 486 35.29 -10.09 6.10
CA LEU A 486 34.33 -9.92 5.04
C LEU A 486 33.27 -11.03 5.10
N VAL A 487 32.04 -10.65 5.42
CA VAL A 487 30.91 -11.57 5.52
C VAL A 487 30.55 -12.19 4.18
N ARG A 488 30.25 -13.49 4.20
CA ARG A 488 29.84 -14.29 3.06
C ARG A 488 28.62 -15.11 3.45
N TRP A 489 27.76 -15.39 2.47
CA TRP A 489 26.58 -16.19 2.67
C TRP A 489 26.55 -17.37 1.71
N LYS A 490 26.45 -18.57 2.26
CA LYS A 490 26.31 -19.82 1.50
C LYS A 490 24.90 -20.35 1.66
N HIS A 491 24.03 -19.99 0.73
CA HIS A 491 22.67 -20.48 0.64
C HIS A 491 22.65 -21.98 0.31
N PRO A 492 21.76 -22.78 0.92
CA PRO A 492 21.70 -24.24 0.71
C PRO A 492 21.38 -24.62 -0.74
N THR A 493 20.49 -23.88 -1.41
CA THR A 493 20.05 -24.17 -2.79
C THR A 493 20.71 -23.27 -3.85
N LEU A 494 20.98 -22.00 -3.52
CA LEU A 494 21.43 -20.97 -4.46
C LEU A 494 22.95 -20.82 -4.48
N GLY A 495 23.67 -21.50 -3.59
CA GLY A 495 25.12 -21.43 -3.48
C GLY A 495 25.60 -20.13 -2.82
N ILE A 496 26.72 -19.60 -3.28
CA ILE A 496 27.33 -18.40 -2.67
C ILE A 496 26.60 -17.14 -3.14
N ILE A 497 26.00 -16.41 -2.21
CA ILE A 497 25.32 -15.15 -2.47
C ILE A 497 26.29 -13.99 -2.30
N SER A 498 26.31 -13.06 -3.27
CA SER A 498 27.17 -11.88 -3.24
C SER A 498 26.79 -10.94 -2.09
N PRO A 499 27.78 -10.41 -1.33
CA PRO A 499 27.54 -9.35 -0.33
C PRO A 499 26.77 -8.15 -0.89
N GLY A 500 27.04 -7.75 -2.14
CA GLY A 500 26.33 -6.66 -2.80
C GLY A 500 24.84 -6.94 -3.09
N LYS A 501 24.36 -8.17 -2.88
CA LYS A 501 22.93 -8.51 -2.95
C LYS A 501 22.28 -8.58 -1.57
N PHE A 502 22.88 -9.28 -0.62
CA PHE A 502 22.23 -9.53 0.67
C PHE A 502 22.48 -8.45 1.72
N ILE A 503 23.58 -7.69 1.66
CA ILE A 503 23.82 -6.59 2.61
C ILE A 503 22.78 -5.48 2.45
N PRO A 504 22.46 -4.97 1.23
CA PRO A 504 21.39 -3.99 1.06
C PRO A 504 20.03 -4.51 1.56
N LEU A 505 19.73 -5.78 1.30
CA LEU A 505 18.51 -6.43 1.78
C LEU A 505 18.49 -6.52 3.31
N ALA A 506 19.60 -6.89 3.93
CA ALA A 506 19.76 -6.92 5.39
C ALA A 506 19.58 -5.53 5.99
N GLU A 507 20.12 -4.50 5.33
CA GLU A 507 19.95 -3.13 5.76
C GLU A 507 18.48 -2.74 5.68
N GLU A 508 17.81 -2.88 4.55
CA GLU A 508 16.39 -2.51 4.37
C GLU A 508 15.49 -3.15 5.43
N THR A 509 15.65 -4.46 5.65
CA THR A 509 14.84 -5.27 6.58
C THR A 509 15.23 -5.12 8.05
N GLY A 510 16.41 -4.56 8.34
CA GLY A 510 16.96 -4.43 9.69
C GLY A 510 17.73 -5.66 10.18
N LEU A 511 17.81 -6.73 9.39
CA LEU A 511 18.62 -7.92 9.68
C LEU A 511 20.13 -7.64 9.72
N ILE A 512 20.59 -6.49 9.22
CA ILE A 512 21.99 -6.09 9.31
C ILE A 512 22.48 -5.96 10.76
N ILE A 513 21.58 -5.68 11.70
CA ILE A 513 21.90 -5.58 13.14
C ILE A 513 22.37 -6.94 13.68
N PRO A 514 21.54 -8.00 13.70
CA PRO A 514 21.96 -9.30 14.23
C PRO A 514 23.09 -9.93 13.41
N ILE A 515 23.13 -9.71 12.08
CA ILE A 515 24.25 -10.16 11.25
C ILE A 515 25.54 -9.47 11.69
N GLY A 516 25.51 -8.16 11.87
CA GLY A 516 26.66 -7.36 12.24
C GLY A 516 27.20 -7.69 13.63
N GLU A 517 26.34 -7.96 14.60
CA GLU A 517 26.74 -8.47 15.92
C GLU A 517 27.45 -9.83 15.80
N TRP A 518 26.91 -10.75 14.98
CA TRP A 518 27.54 -12.04 14.70
C TRP A 518 28.90 -11.89 14.00
N VAL A 519 29.01 -10.99 13.01
CA VAL A 519 30.27 -10.68 12.30
C VAL A 519 31.30 -10.17 13.30
N LEU A 520 30.94 -9.19 14.13
CA LEU A 520 31.83 -8.59 15.13
C LEU A 520 32.37 -9.64 16.09
N LYS A 521 31.49 -10.46 16.68
CA LYS A 521 31.88 -11.53 17.61
C LYS A 521 32.76 -12.57 16.95
N THR A 522 32.43 -13.00 15.73
CA THR A 522 33.19 -14.02 15.01
C THR A 522 34.57 -13.50 14.59
N ALA A 523 34.67 -12.26 14.14
CA ALA A 523 35.93 -11.62 13.78
C ALA A 523 36.85 -11.44 14.99
N CYS A 524 36.32 -10.94 16.12
CA CYS A 524 37.07 -10.80 17.36
C CYS A 524 37.58 -12.16 17.86
N LEU A 525 36.72 -13.19 17.85
CA LEU A 525 37.10 -14.54 18.25
C LEU A 525 38.23 -15.10 17.38
N GLN A 526 38.17 -14.86 16.07
CA GLN A 526 39.22 -15.31 15.17
C GLN A 526 40.52 -14.53 15.37
N ALA A 527 40.47 -13.22 15.60
CA ALA A 527 41.64 -12.41 15.91
C ALA A 527 42.34 -12.88 17.19
N LYS A 528 41.56 -13.20 18.23
CA LYS A 528 42.09 -13.77 19.47
C LYS A 528 42.81 -15.09 19.24
N LYS A 529 42.23 -16.01 18.45
CA LYS A 529 42.88 -17.29 18.08
C LYS A 529 44.19 -17.08 17.33
N TRP A 530 44.23 -16.14 16.39
CA TRP A 530 45.45 -15.82 15.65
C TRP A 530 46.53 -15.21 16.52
N MET A 531 46.16 -14.34 17.47
CA MET A 531 47.07 -13.79 18.47
C MET A 531 47.67 -14.89 19.35
N ASP A 532 46.83 -15.77 19.90
CA ASP A 532 47.28 -16.87 20.78
C ASP A 532 48.13 -17.90 20.04
N SER A 533 47.94 -18.04 18.72
CA SER A 533 48.71 -18.93 17.85
C SER A 533 49.96 -18.28 17.26
N GLY A 534 50.24 -17.00 17.58
CA GLY A 534 51.46 -16.30 17.18
C GLY A 534 51.51 -15.82 15.73
N TYR A 535 50.37 -15.64 15.06
CA TYR A 535 50.33 -15.13 13.68
C TYR A 535 50.66 -13.63 13.57
N GLY A 536 50.71 -12.90 14.68
CA GLY A 536 51.27 -11.55 14.75
C GLY A 536 50.48 -10.47 14.01
N LEU A 537 49.15 -10.59 13.94
CA LEU A 537 48.29 -9.52 13.42
C LEU A 537 48.07 -8.44 14.48
N ASP A 538 48.20 -7.18 14.06
CA ASP A 538 48.00 -5.98 14.87
C ASP A 538 46.53 -5.54 14.91
N THR A 539 45.76 -5.74 13.83
CA THR A 539 44.32 -5.43 13.80
C THR A 539 43.48 -6.39 12.95
N ILE A 540 42.23 -6.59 13.37
CA ILE A 540 41.13 -7.12 12.55
C ILE A 540 40.14 -5.99 12.28
N ALA A 541 39.86 -5.73 11.00
CA ALA A 541 38.94 -4.69 10.59
C ALA A 541 37.54 -5.26 10.31
N VAL A 542 36.50 -4.59 10.81
CA VAL A 542 35.09 -4.97 10.65
C VAL A 542 34.28 -3.79 10.13
N ASN A 543 33.57 -3.99 9.02
CA ASN A 543 32.66 -3.01 8.44
C ASN A 543 31.40 -2.83 9.30
N ILE A 544 31.03 -1.58 9.55
CA ILE A 544 29.84 -1.24 10.33
C ILE A 544 28.83 -0.49 9.46
N SER A 545 27.58 -1.00 9.42
CA SER A 545 26.49 -0.32 8.73
C SER A 545 25.98 0.90 9.50
N VAL A 546 25.35 1.83 8.78
CA VAL A 546 24.70 3.02 9.36
C VAL A 546 23.62 2.62 10.40
N LYS A 547 22.90 1.51 10.16
CA LYS A 547 21.83 1.07 11.06
C LYS A 547 22.38 0.52 12.38
N GLN A 548 23.48 -0.24 12.34
CA GLN A 548 24.15 -0.73 13.55
C GLN A 548 24.71 0.42 14.38
N PHE A 549 25.41 1.35 13.73
CA PHE A 549 26.05 2.48 14.41
C PHE A 549 25.05 3.40 15.14
N ARG A 550 23.78 3.40 14.72
CA ARG A 550 22.69 4.17 15.33
C ARG A 550 22.03 3.50 16.53
N GLN A 551 22.31 2.23 16.80
CA GLN A 551 21.73 1.56 17.95
C GLN A 551 22.19 2.26 19.24
N GLU A 552 21.26 2.54 20.14
CA GLU A 552 21.59 3.22 21.40
C GLU A 552 22.56 2.39 22.25
N ASN A 553 22.52 1.06 22.10
CA ASN A 553 23.36 0.11 22.81
C ASN A 553 24.60 -0.35 22.02
N PHE A 554 24.98 0.33 20.92
CA PHE A 554 26.09 -0.13 20.07
C PHE A 554 27.42 -0.21 20.82
N VAL A 555 27.69 0.77 21.69
CA VAL A 555 28.93 0.81 22.47
C VAL A 555 28.98 -0.37 23.45
N GLU A 556 27.88 -0.66 24.13
CA GLU A 556 27.72 -1.79 25.03
C GLU A 556 27.93 -3.11 24.30
N VAL A 557 27.35 -3.26 23.11
CA VAL A 557 27.55 -4.47 22.27
C VAL A 557 29.03 -4.70 21.95
N VAL A 558 29.78 -3.65 21.58
CA VAL A 558 31.22 -3.78 21.31
C VAL A 558 31.98 -4.16 22.58
N LYS A 559 31.67 -3.53 23.72
CA LYS A 559 32.27 -3.86 25.03
C LYS A 559 32.03 -5.32 25.40
N ASP A 560 30.77 -5.76 25.35
CA ASP A 560 30.35 -7.11 25.68
C ASP A 560 31.07 -8.15 24.80
N VAL A 561 31.21 -7.87 23.50
CA VAL A 561 31.93 -8.77 22.58
C VAL A 561 33.43 -8.86 22.92
N LEU A 562 34.09 -7.72 23.19
CA LEU A 562 35.51 -7.69 23.54
C LEU A 562 35.77 -8.41 24.88
N GLU A 563 34.88 -8.23 25.86
CA GLU A 563 34.93 -8.91 27.15
C GLU A 563 34.68 -10.42 27.03
N ASP A 564 33.62 -10.83 26.32
CA ASP A 564 33.26 -12.23 26.06
C ASP A 564 34.41 -13.01 25.41
N VAL A 565 35.10 -12.38 24.45
CA VAL A 565 36.20 -13.00 23.70
C VAL A 565 37.54 -12.84 24.41
N ASN A 566 37.63 -11.94 25.40
CA ASN A 566 38.86 -11.53 26.06
C ASN A 566 39.93 -11.05 25.05
N LEU A 567 39.52 -10.12 24.18
CA LEU A 567 40.38 -9.45 23.20
C LEU A 567 40.64 -8.00 23.64
N GLU A 568 41.90 -7.57 23.67
CA GLU A 568 42.21 -6.15 23.92
C GLU A 568 41.67 -5.28 22.77
N ALA A 569 40.98 -4.19 23.10
CA ALA A 569 40.30 -3.32 22.13
C ALA A 569 41.21 -2.80 20.99
N LYS A 570 42.51 -2.62 21.25
CA LYS A 570 43.52 -2.15 20.27
C LYS A 570 43.67 -3.04 19.03
N TYR A 571 43.22 -4.29 19.11
CA TYR A 571 43.23 -5.26 18.01
C TYR A 571 41.97 -5.19 17.14
N LEU A 572 40.93 -4.47 17.55
CA LEU A 572 39.72 -4.26 16.77
C LEU A 572 39.79 -2.91 16.05
N GLU A 573 39.52 -2.94 14.76
CA GLU A 573 39.35 -1.75 13.92
C GLU A 573 37.93 -1.74 13.34
N LEU A 574 37.19 -0.66 13.54
CA LEU A 574 35.85 -0.48 13.00
C LEU A 574 35.93 0.41 11.75
N GLU A 575 35.45 -0.13 10.63
CA GLU A 575 35.39 0.60 9.37
C GLU A 575 34.02 1.28 9.23
N VAL A 576 34.04 2.60 9.09
CA VAL A 576 32.83 3.43 8.98
C VAL A 576 32.88 4.25 7.70
N THR A 577 31.75 4.34 7.00
CA THR A 577 31.65 5.14 5.77
C THR A 577 31.38 6.61 6.09
N GLU A 578 31.67 7.50 5.13
CA GLU A 578 31.36 8.94 5.26
C GLU A 578 29.88 9.21 5.60
N SER A 579 28.96 8.36 5.10
CA SER A 579 27.53 8.47 5.34
C SER A 579 27.16 8.39 6.82
N ILE A 580 27.91 7.61 7.62
CA ILE A 580 27.72 7.51 9.07
C ILE A 580 28.05 8.87 9.73
N LEU A 581 29.11 9.53 9.28
CA LEU A 581 29.59 10.79 9.85
C LEU A 581 28.70 11.98 9.52
N MET A 582 27.99 11.93 8.40
CA MET A 582 27.08 12.99 7.98
C MET A 582 25.78 13.04 8.80
N GLN A 583 25.47 12.00 9.55
CA GLN A 583 24.21 11.84 10.28
C GLN A 583 24.39 12.08 11.78
N ASP A 584 23.42 12.76 12.42
CA ASP A 584 23.36 13.13 13.85
C ASP A 584 24.73 13.33 14.55
N ARG A 585 25.36 14.48 14.23
CA ARG A 585 26.75 14.82 14.59
C ARG A 585 27.09 14.69 16.07
N GLY A 586 26.12 14.94 16.96
CA GLY A 586 26.35 14.90 18.40
C GLY A 586 26.54 13.49 18.92
N LYS A 587 25.67 12.56 18.48
CA LYS A 587 25.72 11.17 18.90
C LYS A 587 26.91 10.42 18.32
N THR A 588 27.23 10.66 17.04
CA THR A 588 28.35 10.00 16.37
C THR A 588 29.69 10.31 17.03
N ALA A 589 29.90 11.55 17.47
CA ALA A 589 31.12 11.92 18.20
C ALA A 589 31.26 11.16 19.51
N LEU A 590 30.19 11.10 20.31
CA LEU A 590 30.20 10.40 21.60
C LEU A 590 30.53 8.91 21.44
N ILE A 591 29.94 8.23 20.45
CA ILE A 591 30.19 6.81 20.20
C ILE A 591 31.65 6.56 19.81
N ILE A 592 32.20 7.38 18.89
CA ILE A 592 33.58 7.22 18.45
C ILE A 592 34.54 7.51 19.60
N ASP A 593 34.31 8.58 20.36
CA ASP A 593 35.15 8.97 21.48
C ASP A 593 35.17 7.88 22.56
N GLU A 594 33.99 7.35 22.95
CA GLU A 594 33.88 6.31 23.98
C GLU A 594 34.57 5.00 23.57
N LEU A 595 34.38 4.55 22.32
CA LEU A 595 35.05 3.36 21.81
C LEU A 595 36.56 3.57 21.62
N SER A 596 36.98 4.79 21.26
CA SER A 596 38.41 5.14 21.16
C SER A 596 39.07 5.18 22.53
N GLU A 597 38.37 5.63 23.58
CA GLU A 597 38.86 5.58 24.97
C GLU A 597 39.07 4.14 25.47
N LEU A 598 38.27 3.18 24.99
CA LEU A 598 38.52 1.75 25.24
C LEU A 598 39.78 1.25 24.51
N GLY A 599 40.17 1.92 23.43
CA GLY A 599 41.31 1.57 22.58
C GLY A 599 40.92 0.97 21.22
N VAL A 600 39.63 0.97 20.86
CA VAL A 600 39.19 0.53 19.52
C VAL A 600 39.70 1.51 18.47
N LYS A 601 40.21 0.99 17.34
CA LYS A 601 40.65 1.81 16.22
C LYS A 601 39.50 2.07 15.26
N PHE A 602 39.57 3.18 14.55
CA PHE A 602 38.58 3.55 13.54
C PHE A 602 39.24 3.84 12.21
N SER A 603 38.64 3.32 11.13
CA SER A 603 39.00 3.66 9.76
C SER A 603 37.83 4.34 9.04
N LEU A 604 38.14 5.36 8.25
CA LEU A 604 37.19 5.96 7.33
C LEU A 604 37.24 5.24 5.98
N ASP A 605 36.14 4.58 5.65
CA ASP A 605 35.97 3.80 4.43
C ASP A 605 35.36 4.61 3.27
N ASP A 606 35.57 4.16 2.03
CA ASP A 606 35.09 4.78 0.79
C ASP A 606 35.49 6.25 0.58
N PHE A 607 36.65 6.69 1.09
CA PHE A 607 37.03 8.11 1.09
C PHE A 607 37.15 8.68 -0.34
N GLY A 608 36.50 9.82 -0.57
CA GLY A 608 36.54 10.55 -1.84
C GLY A 608 35.41 10.25 -2.81
N THR A 609 34.55 9.26 -2.54
CA THR A 609 33.38 8.95 -3.38
C THR A 609 32.16 9.83 -3.08
N GLY A 610 32.19 10.61 -1.99
CA GLY A 610 31.10 11.44 -1.49
C GLY A 610 31.46 12.91 -1.23
N TYR A 611 30.62 13.61 -0.47
CA TYR A 611 30.88 14.99 -0.01
C TYR A 611 31.83 14.98 1.20
N SER A 612 33.09 14.63 0.99
CA SER A 612 34.08 14.57 2.07
C SER A 612 34.27 15.96 2.70
N SER A 613 33.72 16.18 3.89
CA SER A 613 34.09 17.36 4.67
C SER A 613 35.38 17.06 5.40
N LEU A 614 36.49 17.65 4.95
CA LEU A 614 37.78 17.65 5.67
C LEU A 614 37.64 18.05 7.15
N SER A 615 36.56 18.76 7.49
CA SER A 615 36.22 19.09 8.87
C SER A 615 35.93 17.87 9.76
N TYR A 616 35.53 16.72 9.20
CA TYR A 616 35.29 15.49 9.94
C TYR A 616 36.59 14.78 10.33
N LEU A 617 37.57 14.73 9.42
CA LEU A 617 38.91 14.18 9.71
C LEU A 617 39.59 14.88 10.90
N LYS A 618 39.33 16.18 11.06
CA LYS A 618 39.85 16.96 12.19
C LYS A 618 39.11 16.69 13.51
N LYS A 619 37.86 16.26 13.46
CA LYS A 619 36.98 16.17 14.64
C LYS A 619 36.99 14.81 15.31
N PHE A 620 37.23 13.74 14.56
CA PHE A 620 37.13 12.38 15.06
C PHE A 620 38.52 11.72 15.10
N PRO A 621 38.81 10.86 16.09
CA PRO A 621 40.08 10.17 16.25
C PRO A 621 40.22 8.98 15.27
N PHE A 622 40.19 9.25 13.96
CA PHE A 622 40.48 8.23 12.96
C PHE A 622 41.97 7.86 12.98
N HIS A 623 42.22 6.56 12.79
CA HIS A 623 43.56 6.00 12.70
C HIS A 623 43.95 5.71 11.25
N THR A 624 42.95 5.39 10.43
CA THR A 624 43.14 4.93 9.06
C THR A 624 42.18 5.65 8.10
N ILE A 625 42.64 5.97 6.90
CA ILE A 625 41.81 6.42 5.77
C ILE A 625 41.96 5.38 4.66
N LYS A 626 40.84 4.89 4.13
CA LYS A 626 40.84 3.93 3.02
C LYS A 626 40.43 4.63 1.72
N ILE A 627 41.28 4.51 0.70
CA ILE A 627 41.04 5.04 -0.64
C ILE A 627 40.23 4.00 -1.40
N ASP A 628 39.03 4.39 -1.85
CA ASP A 628 38.14 3.51 -2.59
C ASP A 628 38.78 2.95 -3.88
N GLN A 629 38.42 1.70 -4.19
CA GLN A 629 38.92 0.96 -5.35
C GLN A 629 38.63 1.66 -6.68
N SER A 630 37.60 2.52 -6.79
CA SER A 630 37.29 3.21 -8.03
C SER A 630 38.43 4.13 -8.49
N PHE A 631 39.13 4.77 -7.54
CA PHE A 631 40.31 5.60 -7.84
C PHE A 631 41.54 4.77 -8.17
N ILE A 632 41.70 3.60 -7.53
CA ILE A 632 42.84 2.70 -7.77
C ILE A 632 42.73 2.01 -9.14
N ARG A 633 41.51 1.67 -9.58
CA ARG A 633 41.27 1.01 -10.87
C ARG A 633 41.82 1.81 -12.04
N ASP A 634 41.56 3.12 -12.07
CA ASP A 634 41.91 4.00 -13.19
C ASP A 634 43.23 4.77 -12.95
N LEU A 635 43.94 4.48 -11.85
CA LEU A 635 45.22 5.08 -11.43
C LEU A 635 46.29 5.13 -12.52
N THR A 636 46.33 4.15 -13.42
CA THR A 636 47.37 4.08 -14.45
C THR A 636 47.15 5.05 -15.60
N VAL A 637 45.89 5.45 -15.86
CA VAL A 637 45.50 6.23 -17.05
C VAL A 637 44.95 7.61 -16.72
N ASN A 638 44.34 7.79 -15.55
CA ASN A 638 43.69 9.04 -15.17
C ASN A 638 44.59 9.91 -14.27
N GLN A 639 44.98 11.07 -14.77
CA GLN A 639 45.82 12.02 -14.02
C GLN A 639 45.06 12.65 -12.83
N GLN A 640 43.72 12.77 -12.91
CA GLN A 640 42.92 13.30 -11.80
C GLN A 640 42.89 12.34 -10.62
N ASP A 641 42.71 11.04 -10.86
CA ASP A 641 42.73 10.02 -9.81
C ASP A 641 44.10 9.95 -9.12
N ARG A 642 45.19 10.06 -9.90
CA ARG A 642 46.55 10.17 -9.33
C ARG A 642 46.69 11.37 -8.39
N ALA A 643 46.21 12.54 -8.80
CA ALA A 643 46.29 13.75 -7.99
C ALA A 643 45.45 13.63 -6.71
N LEU A 644 44.29 12.99 -6.78
CA LEU A 644 43.44 12.72 -5.62
C LEU A 644 44.14 11.76 -4.65
N ILE A 645 44.68 10.66 -5.14
CA ILE A 645 45.39 9.66 -4.32
C ILE A 645 46.59 10.31 -3.59
N ASP A 646 47.41 11.09 -4.29
CA ASP A 646 48.53 11.83 -3.70
C ASP A 646 48.06 12.83 -2.63
N ALA A 647 46.95 13.54 -2.88
CA ALA A 647 46.35 14.44 -1.91
C ALA A 647 45.84 13.69 -0.67
N VAL A 648 45.18 12.54 -0.81
CA VAL A 648 44.71 11.72 0.32
C VAL A 648 45.88 11.19 1.14
N ILE A 649 46.94 10.69 0.49
CA ILE A 649 48.15 10.22 1.17
C ILE A 649 48.80 11.38 1.96
N THR A 650 48.89 12.56 1.34
CA THR A 650 49.43 13.76 1.99
C THR A 650 48.57 14.19 3.19
N LEU A 651 47.24 14.11 3.07
CA LEU A 651 46.32 14.40 4.17
C LEU A 651 46.46 13.39 5.32
N GLY A 652 46.50 12.10 5.02
CA GLY A 652 46.70 11.05 6.03
C GLY A 652 47.97 11.31 6.85
N LYS A 653 49.09 11.58 6.17
CA LYS A 653 50.35 11.98 6.82
C LYS A 653 50.20 13.22 7.70
N GLY A 654 49.51 14.25 7.20
CA GLY A 654 49.27 15.49 7.93
C GLY A 654 48.44 15.32 9.21
N TYR A 655 47.54 14.34 9.24
CA TYR A 655 46.71 14.00 10.41
C TYR A 655 47.25 12.82 11.22
N ASN A 656 48.44 12.30 10.90
CA ASN A 656 49.03 11.11 11.52
C ASN A 656 48.12 9.87 11.44
N MET A 657 47.46 9.71 10.29
CA MET A 657 46.62 8.55 9.94
C MET A 657 47.34 7.70 8.90
N GLN A 658 47.14 6.38 8.96
CA GLN A 658 47.61 5.46 7.94
C GLN A 658 46.68 5.50 6.73
N VAL A 659 47.24 5.41 5.52
CA VAL A 659 46.43 5.35 4.29
C VAL A 659 46.47 3.96 3.68
N VAL A 660 45.29 3.38 3.49
CA VAL A 660 45.08 2.07 2.85
C VAL A 660 44.58 2.32 1.42
N ALA A 661 45.26 1.77 0.42
CA ALA A 661 44.76 1.75 -0.95
C ALA A 661 44.06 0.42 -1.25
N GLU A 662 42.78 0.47 -1.61
CA GLU A 662 41.96 -0.71 -1.88
C GLU A 662 41.88 -1.08 -3.36
N GLY A 663 41.58 -2.36 -3.64
CA GLY A 663 41.39 -2.81 -5.02
C GLY A 663 42.66 -2.79 -5.86
N VAL A 664 43.85 -2.95 -5.24
CA VAL A 664 45.10 -3.12 -5.99
C VAL A 664 45.08 -4.46 -6.71
N GLU A 665 45.09 -4.46 -8.04
CA GLU A 665 44.98 -5.68 -8.88
C GLU A 665 46.25 -5.99 -9.66
N THR A 666 47.10 -4.98 -9.92
CA THR A 666 48.27 -5.11 -10.80
C THR A 666 49.56 -4.63 -10.13
N GLU A 667 50.69 -5.19 -10.59
CA GLU A 667 52.01 -4.76 -10.13
C GLU A 667 52.31 -3.30 -10.52
N VAL A 668 51.75 -2.82 -11.64
CA VAL A 668 51.88 -1.42 -12.05
C VAL A 668 51.22 -0.47 -11.04
N GLN A 669 50.00 -0.79 -10.58
CA GLN A 669 49.32 -0.01 -9.54
C GLN A 669 50.13 -0.01 -8.23
N LEU A 670 50.65 -1.17 -7.82
CA LEU A 670 51.51 -1.29 -6.63
C LEU A 670 52.73 -0.37 -6.72
N ASN A 671 53.43 -0.38 -7.86
CA ASN A 671 54.64 0.42 -8.02
C ASN A 671 54.34 1.92 -7.95
N ILE A 672 53.24 2.37 -8.55
CA ILE A 672 52.78 3.77 -8.44
C ILE A 672 52.44 4.12 -6.97
N LEU A 673 51.74 3.23 -6.25
CA LEU A 673 51.41 3.46 -4.83
C LEU A 673 52.66 3.51 -3.93
N LYS A 674 53.71 2.74 -4.26
CA LYS A 674 55.01 2.84 -3.60
C LYS A 674 55.71 4.17 -3.89
N GLU A 675 55.62 4.68 -5.12
CA GLU A 675 56.14 6.00 -5.49
C GLU A 675 55.44 7.13 -4.72
N PHE A 676 54.13 7.02 -4.52
CA PHE A 676 53.38 7.95 -3.66
C PHE A 676 53.60 7.74 -2.16
N HIS A 677 54.40 6.74 -1.77
CA HIS A 677 54.65 6.39 -0.37
C HIS A 677 53.35 6.14 0.39
N CYS A 678 52.45 5.34 -0.20
CA CYS A 678 51.27 4.80 0.46
C CYS A 678 51.70 3.82 1.58
N ASP A 679 50.96 3.80 2.69
CA ASP A 679 51.34 3.02 3.87
C ASP A 679 50.96 1.54 3.72
N ILE A 680 49.72 1.28 3.33
CA ILE A 680 49.12 -0.06 3.31
C ILE A 680 48.39 -0.28 1.99
N ILE A 681 48.45 -1.50 1.48
CA ILE A 681 47.64 -1.90 0.32
C ILE A 681 46.78 -3.12 0.61
N GLN A 682 45.66 -3.17 -0.09
CA GLN A 682 44.73 -4.29 -0.10
C GLN A 682 44.18 -4.50 -1.51
N GLY A 683 44.04 -5.75 -1.94
CA GLY A 683 43.46 -6.05 -3.24
C GLY A 683 43.84 -7.42 -3.79
N ARG A 684 43.30 -7.73 -4.97
CA ARG A 684 43.45 -9.04 -5.63
C ARG A 684 44.89 -9.35 -6.00
N TRP A 685 45.73 -8.33 -6.21
CA TRP A 685 47.16 -8.49 -6.43
C TRP A 685 47.83 -9.23 -5.26
N LEU A 686 47.40 -8.92 -4.02
CA LEU A 686 47.92 -9.56 -2.81
C LEU A 686 47.20 -10.88 -2.53
N SER A 687 45.88 -10.83 -2.36
CA SER A 687 45.03 -12.00 -2.19
C SER A 687 43.55 -11.63 -2.38
N MET A 688 42.78 -12.59 -2.89
CA MET A 688 41.32 -12.57 -2.70
C MET A 688 40.98 -12.73 -1.21
N PRO A 689 39.77 -12.36 -0.76
CA PRO A 689 39.27 -12.74 0.54
C PRO A 689 39.22 -14.27 0.68
N ILE A 690 39.94 -14.81 1.66
CA ILE A 690 40.21 -16.25 1.82
C ILE A 690 39.69 -16.78 3.15
N SER A 691 39.49 -18.10 3.24
CA SER A 691 39.05 -18.74 4.48
C SER A 691 40.15 -18.73 5.56
N VAL A 692 39.80 -19.01 6.82
CA VAL A 692 40.77 -19.06 7.94
C VAL A 692 41.98 -19.95 7.65
N PRO A 693 41.83 -21.21 7.20
CA PRO A 693 42.99 -22.08 6.95
C PRO A 693 43.88 -21.58 5.80
N GLU A 694 43.27 -20.97 4.79
CA GLU A 694 43.99 -20.38 3.66
C GLU A 694 44.76 -19.12 4.09
N PHE A 695 44.16 -18.29 4.94
CA PHE A 695 44.78 -17.10 5.51
C PHE A 695 46.00 -17.46 6.35
N GLU A 696 45.86 -18.44 7.24
CA GLU A 696 46.97 -18.93 8.07
C GLU A 696 48.14 -19.44 7.21
N LYS A 697 47.84 -20.20 6.16
CA LYS A 697 48.84 -20.67 5.20
C LYS A 697 49.48 -19.52 4.43
N PHE A 698 48.70 -18.53 4.03
CA PHE A 698 49.17 -17.34 3.32
C PHE A 698 50.19 -16.57 4.16
N VAL A 699 49.85 -16.24 5.42
CA VAL A 699 50.74 -15.51 6.33
C VAL A 699 52.03 -16.28 6.61
N LEU A 700 51.95 -17.59 6.87
CA LEU A 700 53.14 -18.42 7.14
C LEU A 700 54.09 -18.49 5.93
N ASN A 701 53.53 -18.62 4.72
CA ASN A 701 54.33 -18.62 3.49
C ASN A 701 54.99 -17.27 3.26
N PHE A 702 54.28 -16.17 3.52
CA PHE A 702 54.81 -14.82 3.38
C PHE A 702 55.96 -14.55 4.35
N ILE A 703 55.84 -14.99 5.61
CA ILE A 703 56.92 -14.95 6.60
C ILE A 703 58.15 -15.77 6.15
N HIS A 704 57.95 -16.95 5.54
CA HIS A 704 59.04 -17.78 5.03
C HIS A 704 59.72 -17.16 3.80
N ALA A 705 58.95 -16.54 2.91
CA ALA A 705 59.47 -15.88 1.72
C ALA A 705 60.37 -14.67 2.07
N MET A 706 60.08 -13.96 3.16
CA MET A 706 60.91 -12.84 3.64
C MET A 706 62.19 -13.26 4.39
N LYS A 707 62.30 -14.52 4.82
CA LYS A 707 63.51 -15.04 5.48
C LYS A 707 64.55 -15.60 4.50
N LYS A 708 64.18 -15.78 3.23
CA LYS A 708 65.09 -16.14 2.12
C LYS A 708 65.48 -14.90 1.36
#